data_AF-A0A9X3K4W8-F1
#
_entry.id   AF-A0A9X3K4W8-F1
#
_cell.length_a   1.000
_cell.length_b   1.000
_cell.length_c   1.000
_cell.angle_alpha   90.00
_cell.angle_beta   90.00
_cell.angle_gamma   90.00
#
_symmetry.space_group_name_H-M   'P 1'
#
loop_
_entity.id
_entity.type
_entity.pdbx_description
1 polymer ?
#
loop_
_entity_poly.entity_id
_entity_poly.type
_entity_poly.pdbx_seq_one_letter_code
_entity_poly.pdbx_strand_id
1 'polypeptide(L)'
;MIGDGSAFEACEFVKLGRCARRAAARVGHAAARIEEYPLVFTVGGAVCAGAVRFRPLPIRVARVSSVSHCPVSFLSRRSRSLLQPALPLRRGAGWGGRRKIDGLVRAGCLARPTPQRVSGAALGGPHGAVYFPSGTKGQRPLVFPVLAVLRGGPRHQRTFVVPKARDFEKLLDRCSPRRLSIYGFNGLKFSETMEVAEMVMTGRHRRVPIIRGHLGSALYRQRVIFGGETVEVRDADRSAFGGIFGIREYPAFTTPRQFESLLAVDFGFVLTQSFTFLGRAAASERFRLRQKQLENADDRAVSQMLDLVDAADDLMSNRFVLGDHHFTLAVYSDSLKGLRDNLSIARAALADTGMVAAREGAALEAAYWSQLVGNFAWRARPAPITSLNFAAFSPFHTYPAGLAAGNHWGDAIALMKTSARSPYFFSFHKRDIGHTLVVGPTGGGKTVIVNFLMAQAEKTGARQIFIDKDRGAQIFVLASGGTYLTLVNGTPTGFAPLKALENNAEDRAWLSLWVRQLVRAEQRPITVQEERMIDEGVAAVMRLPREDRSLDALRTMLGMADASGIGARLEKWTSRGAMGWVFDNAADEMTLDARFIGFDMTDFLDNAEIRAPLMLYLFHRIDKMLTGERTIIAIDEFWKALQDEAFRGFAQDGLKTYRKRNAMMVFATQSPADALKGSVAKIVKLEHAWRRLDGRNDDGFQV
;
A
#
# COMPACT_ATOMS: atom_id res chain seq x y z
N MET A 1 50.73 -21.77 11.74
CA MET A 1 51.10 -20.93 12.90
C MET A 1 49.86 -20.08 13.19
N ILE A 2 49.07 -20.32 14.23
CA ILE A 2 49.38 -20.28 15.68
C ILE A 2 49.93 -18.89 16.05
N GLY A 3 49.42 -18.11 17.00
CA GLY A 3 48.16 -18.15 17.79
C GLY A 3 47.61 -16.70 17.84
N ASP A 4 46.98 -16.15 18.87
CA ASP A 4 46.30 -16.65 20.08
C ASP A 4 45.45 -15.48 20.61
N GLY A 5 44.41 -15.71 21.42
CA GLY A 5 43.54 -14.61 21.87
C GLY A 5 42.41 -15.00 22.81
N SER A 6 42.73 -15.25 24.07
CA SER A 6 41.78 -15.61 25.13
C SER A 6 41.28 -14.39 25.94
N ALA A 7 40.05 -14.53 26.44
CA ALA A 7 39.47 -13.87 27.62
C ALA A 7 39.50 -12.33 27.75
N PHE A 8 38.31 -11.71 27.60
CA PHE A 8 37.83 -10.70 28.56
C PHE A 8 36.31 -10.87 28.78
N GLU A 9 35.84 -10.52 29.97
CA GLU A 9 34.72 -11.23 30.62
C GLU A 9 33.30 -10.67 30.40
N ALA A 10 32.34 -11.51 30.76
CA ALA A 10 30.92 -11.20 30.86
C ALA A 10 30.61 -10.12 31.91
N CYS A 11 30.02 -8.99 31.51
CA CYS A 11 29.40 -8.03 32.45
C CYS A 11 28.09 -7.36 31.95
N GLU A 12 27.72 -7.52 30.66
CA GLU A 12 26.58 -6.79 30.05
C GLU A 12 25.21 -7.50 30.14
N PHE A 13 25.13 -8.78 30.52
CA PHE A 13 23.86 -9.53 30.50
C PHE A 13 23.03 -9.51 31.80
N VAL A 14 23.54 -8.91 32.88
CA VAL A 14 22.88 -8.94 34.21
C VAL A 14 22.05 -7.67 34.52
N LYS A 15 22.23 -6.57 33.78
CA LYS A 15 21.52 -5.29 34.04
C LYS A 15 20.12 -5.19 33.42
N LEU A 16 19.84 -5.89 32.31
CA LEU A 16 18.50 -5.89 31.69
C LEU A 16 17.48 -6.76 32.46
N GLY A 17 17.93 -7.80 33.16
CA GLY A 17 17.05 -8.74 33.88
C GLY A 17 16.40 -8.22 35.17
N ARG A 18 16.80 -7.05 35.70
CA ARG A 18 16.27 -6.48 36.95
C ARG A 18 15.20 -5.39 36.78
N CYS A 19 15.12 -4.72 35.63
CA CYS A 19 14.05 -3.74 35.38
C CYS A 19 12.70 -4.40 35.06
N ALA A 20 12.69 -5.50 34.31
CA ALA A 20 11.46 -6.22 33.94
C ALA A 20 10.65 -6.73 35.15
N ARG A 21 11.33 -7.13 36.24
CA ARG A 21 10.67 -7.65 37.46
C ARG A 21 10.06 -6.59 38.39
N ARG A 22 10.32 -5.28 38.18
CA ARG A 22 9.63 -4.21 38.93
C ARG A 22 8.39 -3.65 38.21
N ALA A 23 8.27 -3.85 36.90
CA ALA A 23 7.07 -3.46 36.15
C ALA A 23 5.89 -4.42 36.38
N ALA A 24 6.17 -5.72 36.53
CA ALA A 24 5.15 -6.76 36.74
C ALA A 24 4.43 -6.73 38.12
N ALA A 25 4.87 -5.86 39.05
CA ALA A 25 4.36 -5.81 40.42
C ALA A 25 3.38 -4.65 40.70
N ARG A 26 2.88 -3.96 39.67
CA ARG A 26 1.99 -2.77 39.83
C ARG A 26 0.70 -2.77 39.02
N VAL A 27 0.33 -3.88 38.38
CA VAL A 27 -1.00 -4.08 37.77
C VAL A 27 -1.60 -5.40 38.27
N GLY A 28 -1.85 -5.44 39.59
CA GLY A 28 -2.78 -6.39 40.19
C GLY A 28 -4.18 -5.80 40.25
N HIS A 29 -5.21 -6.65 40.14
CA HIS A 29 -6.64 -6.34 40.17
C HIS A 29 -7.22 -5.55 38.99
N ALA A 30 -7.52 -6.27 37.90
CA ALA A 30 -8.76 -6.09 37.11
C ALA A 30 -9.07 -7.35 36.27
N ALA A 31 -9.22 -8.51 36.91
CA ALA A 31 -9.69 -9.72 36.26
C ALA A 31 -10.60 -10.53 37.19
N ALA A 32 -11.92 -10.54 36.90
CA ALA A 32 -12.89 -11.59 37.23
C ALA A 32 -14.32 -11.17 36.80
N ARG A 33 -15.11 -12.15 36.33
CA ARG A 33 -16.59 -12.15 36.15
C ARG A 33 -17.15 -11.28 35.00
N ILE A 34 -18.10 -11.69 34.16
CA ILE A 34 -18.93 -12.92 33.92
C ILE A 34 -19.19 -12.90 32.38
N GLU A 35 -18.96 -13.92 31.55
CA GLU A 35 -19.61 -15.24 31.39
C GLU A 35 -21.04 -15.21 30.77
N GLU A 36 -21.37 -16.19 29.91
CA GLU A 36 -22.66 -16.43 29.21
C GLU A 36 -23.11 -15.42 28.11
N TYR A 37 -23.69 -15.79 26.95
CA TYR A 37 -23.90 -17.09 26.26
C TYR A 37 -24.16 -16.84 24.73
N PRO A 38 -24.25 -17.87 23.84
CA PRO A 38 -24.17 -17.71 22.38
C PRO A 38 -25.53 -17.57 21.69
N LEU A 39 -25.50 -17.23 20.40
CA LEU A 39 -26.64 -17.45 19.50
C LEU A 39 -26.18 -17.89 18.10
N VAL A 40 -26.16 -19.20 17.91
CA VAL A 40 -26.11 -19.86 16.59
C VAL A 40 -27.52 -19.87 16.00
N PHE A 41 -27.64 -19.53 14.72
CA PHE A 41 -28.78 -19.95 13.91
C PHE A 41 -28.31 -20.53 12.58
N THR A 42 -28.55 -21.82 12.40
CA THR A 42 -28.43 -22.55 11.13
C THR A 42 -29.71 -23.35 10.90
N VAL A 43 -30.56 -22.92 9.96
CA VAL A 43 -31.60 -23.77 9.34
C VAL A 43 -31.86 -23.30 7.91
N GLY A 44 -32.04 -24.23 6.98
CA GLY A 44 -32.80 -23.99 5.74
C GLY A 44 -31.96 -23.65 4.51
N GLY A 45 -31.63 -24.67 3.72
CA GLY A 45 -31.01 -24.46 2.42
C GLY A 45 -32.02 -24.02 1.35
N ALA A 46 -31.61 -23.08 0.51
CA ALA A 46 -32.10 -22.93 -0.86
C ALA A 46 -31.01 -22.23 -1.69
N VAL A 47 -30.56 -22.86 -2.77
CA VAL A 47 -29.69 -22.20 -3.76
C VAL A 47 -30.55 -21.20 -4.53
N CYS A 48 -30.44 -19.92 -4.20
CA CYS A 48 -31.01 -18.83 -4.98
C CYS A 48 -29.89 -17.99 -5.58
N ALA A 49 -29.69 -18.12 -6.89
CA ALA A 49 -28.76 -17.30 -7.68
C ALA A 49 -29.28 -15.84 -7.80
N GLY A 50 -29.23 -15.11 -6.69
CA GLY A 50 -29.53 -13.67 -6.65
C GLY A 50 -28.26 -12.86 -6.86
N ALA A 51 -28.23 -12.03 -7.89
CA ALA A 51 -27.11 -11.12 -8.16
C ALA A 51 -27.03 -10.01 -7.08
N VAL A 52 -26.38 -10.31 -5.95
CA VAL A 52 -26.13 -9.34 -4.88
C VAL A 52 -25.17 -8.26 -5.40
N ARG A 53 -25.76 -7.15 -5.88
CA ARG A 53 -25.02 -5.92 -6.16
C ARG A 53 -24.51 -5.32 -4.85
N PHE A 54 -23.37 -5.81 -4.38
CA PHE A 54 -22.55 -5.10 -3.40
C PHE A 54 -22.27 -3.70 -3.97
N ARG A 55 -22.97 -2.68 -3.47
CA ARG A 55 -22.58 -1.28 -3.68
C ARG A 55 -21.34 -1.06 -2.82
N PRO A 56 -20.14 -0.85 -3.40
CA PRO A 56 -19.00 -0.46 -2.59
C PRO A 56 -19.29 0.91 -2.00
N LEU A 57 -19.53 0.98 -0.69
CA LEU A 57 -19.47 2.22 0.07
C LEU A 57 -18.00 2.66 0.05
N PRO A 58 -17.63 3.72 -0.68
CA PRO A 58 -16.25 4.18 -0.62
C PRO A 58 -16.15 4.97 0.69
N ILE A 59 -15.26 4.57 1.58
CA ILE A 59 -14.82 5.45 2.66
C ILE A 59 -14.10 6.62 1.97
N ARG A 60 -14.84 7.74 1.84
CA ARG A 60 -14.38 8.94 1.15
C ARG A 60 -13.71 9.82 2.18
N VAL A 61 -12.39 9.92 2.09
CA VAL A 61 -11.59 10.91 2.81
C VAL A 61 -11.14 11.94 1.80
N ALA A 62 -11.84 13.07 1.74
CA ALA A 62 -11.34 14.24 1.02
C ALA A 62 -10.49 15.07 1.98
N ARG A 63 -9.16 15.00 1.86
CA ARG A 63 -8.24 15.87 2.59
C ARG A 63 -7.87 17.07 1.72
N VAL A 64 -8.22 18.26 2.16
CA VAL A 64 -7.85 19.51 1.47
C VAL A 64 -7.02 20.37 2.42
N SER A 65 -5.77 20.65 2.04
CA SER A 65 -4.89 21.57 2.76
C SER A 65 -4.57 22.75 1.85
N SER A 66 -4.93 23.98 2.25
CA SER A 66 -4.61 25.20 1.49
C SER A 66 -3.78 26.19 2.31
N VAL A 67 -2.78 26.80 1.68
CA VAL A 67 -1.84 27.73 2.33
C VAL A 67 -1.80 29.06 1.57
N SER A 68 -1.97 30.17 2.28
CA SER A 68 -1.96 31.52 1.69
C SER A 68 -0.78 32.35 2.21
N HIS A 69 -0.01 32.95 1.29
CA HIS A 69 0.84 34.10 1.59
C HIS A 69 0.04 35.38 1.34
N CYS A 70 -0.02 36.26 2.33
CA CYS A 70 -0.67 37.57 2.20
C CYS A 70 0.39 38.66 2.03
N PRO A 71 0.65 39.17 0.80
CA PRO A 71 1.47 40.36 0.64
C PRO A 71 0.67 41.57 1.12
N VAL A 72 1.22 42.31 2.09
CA VAL A 72 0.62 43.55 2.58
C VAL A 72 0.73 44.63 1.50
N SER A 73 -0.39 45.20 1.09
CA SER A 73 -0.41 46.44 0.29
C SER A 73 -1.36 47.47 0.91
N PHE A 74 -0.75 48.43 1.61
CA PHE A 74 -1.33 49.74 1.85
C PHE A 74 -1.65 50.39 0.49
N LEU A 75 -2.89 50.84 0.26
CA LEU A 75 -3.20 51.92 -0.67
C LEU A 75 -4.63 52.43 -0.46
N SER A 76 -4.77 53.49 0.33
CA SER A 76 -5.95 54.35 0.28
C SER A 76 -5.63 55.56 -0.61
N ARG A 77 -6.34 55.72 -1.73
CA ARG A 77 -6.84 57.00 -2.26
C ARG A 77 -7.54 56.85 -3.63
N ARG A 78 -8.84 57.16 -3.61
CA ARG A 78 -9.66 57.85 -4.62
C ARG A 78 -9.32 57.65 -6.12
N SER A 79 -10.29 57.11 -6.84
CA SER A 79 -10.93 57.82 -7.96
C SER A 79 -12.45 57.72 -7.81
N ARG A 80 -13.18 58.76 -8.26
CA ARG A 80 -14.66 58.83 -8.23
C ARG A 80 -15.18 58.69 -9.66
N SER A 81 -16.31 58.01 -9.83
CA SER A 81 -17.35 58.46 -10.76
C SER A 81 -18.73 57.89 -10.42
N LEU A 82 -19.70 58.81 -10.32
CA LEU A 82 -21.13 58.64 -10.66
C LEU A 82 -21.91 57.47 -10.02
N LEU A 83 -22.59 57.76 -8.90
CA LEU A 83 -24.05 57.92 -8.85
C LEU A 83 -24.52 58.41 -7.45
N GLN A 84 -25.46 59.36 -7.46
CA GLN A 84 -26.26 59.91 -6.34
C GLN A 84 -27.65 60.25 -6.95
N PRO A 85 -28.74 60.51 -6.18
CA PRO A 85 -28.83 60.91 -4.76
C PRO A 85 -29.67 59.89 -3.91
N ALA A 86 -30.10 60.11 -2.66
CA ALA A 86 -30.30 61.36 -1.90
C ALA A 86 -30.34 61.20 -0.35
N LEU A 87 -30.04 62.32 0.33
CA LEU A 87 -30.55 62.80 1.64
C LEU A 87 -30.07 62.15 2.97
N PRO A 88 -30.05 62.90 4.10
CA PRO A 88 -28.90 62.85 5.04
C PRO A 88 -29.26 62.89 6.54
N LEU A 89 -28.24 62.84 7.43
CA LEU A 89 -28.27 63.51 8.74
C LEU A 89 -26.86 63.88 9.25
N ARG A 90 -26.73 65.05 9.91
CA ARG A 90 -25.50 65.66 10.51
C ARG A 90 -25.23 65.02 11.91
N ARG A 91 -24.11 65.14 12.67
CA ARG A 91 -22.90 66.02 12.85
C ARG A 91 -21.67 65.10 13.21
N GLY A 92 -20.41 65.50 13.47
CA GLY A 92 -19.66 66.78 13.39
C GLY A 92 -18.45 66.84 14.36
N ALA A 93 -17.29 67.41 13.94
CA ALA A 93 -16.03 67.68 14.69
C ALA A 93 -15.16 66.48 15.19
N GLY A 94 -13.83 66.55 15.35
CA GLY A 94 -12.83 67.56 14.92
C GLY A 94 -11.44 67.47 15.63
N TRP A 95 -10.35 67.82 14.92
CA TRP A 95 -8.98 68.19 15.43
C TRP A 95 -8.12 67.09 16.14
N GLY A 96 -6.77 67.12 16.20
CA GLY A 96 -5.74 67.95 15.54
C GLY A 96 -4.30 67.80 16.12
N GLY A 97 -3.24 67.85 15.28
CA GLY A 97 -1.80 68.04 15.61
C GLY A 97 -0.99 66.87 16.25
N ARG A 98 0.35 66.90 16.42
CA ARG A 98 1.57 67.18 15.59
C ARG A 98 2.80 67.32 16.53
N ARG A 99 4.01 66.97 16.04
CA ARG A 99 5.40 67.10 16.61
C ARG A 99 5.84 65.94 17.55
N LYS A 100 7.00 65.25 17.45
CA LYS A 100 8.35 65.37 16.82
C LYS A 100 9.44 65.90 17.77
N ILE A 101 10.57 65.16 17.94
CA ILE A 101 12.02 65.59 18.03
C ILE A 101 12.90 64.63 18.88
N ASP A 102 14.02 64.17 18.27
CA ASP A 102 15.41 63.81 18.70
C ASP A 102 15.71 62.96 19.98
N GLY A 103 16.85 62.24 20.14
CA GLY A 103 18.02 61.95 19.26
C GLY A 103 19.24 61.33 20.03
N LEU A 104 20.29 60.86 19.29
CA LEU A 104 21.67 60.50 19.75
C LEU A 104 21.88 59.25 20.70
N VAL A 105 23.04 58.54 20.79
CA VAL A 105 24.18 58.23 19.85
C VAL A 105 25.15 57.12 20.40
N ARG A 106 25.94 56.47 19.51
CA ARG A 106 27.24 55.69 19.69
C ARG A 106 27.34 54.30 20.41
N ALA A 107 27.44 53.24 19.59
CA ALA A 107 28.64 52.41 19.24
C ALA A 107 29.73 51.93 20.25
N GLY A 108 30.15 50.64 20.09
CA GLY A 108 31.43 50.02 20.54
C GLY A 108 31.28 48.55 21.01
N CYS A 109 31.48 47.49 20.21
CA CYS A 109 32.71 46.82 19.73
C CYS A 109 33.30 45.69 20.63
N LEU A 110 33.10 44.43 20.16
CA LEU A 110 34.01 43.25 20.16
C LEU A 110 34.73 42.75 21.45
N ALA A 111 34.43 41.50 21.86
CA ALA A 111 35.38 40.35 21.91
C ALA A 111 34.71 39.04 22.42
N ARG A 112 35.26 37.87 22.08
CA ARG A 112 34.90 36.53 22.64
C ARG A 112 35.95 36.08 23.67
N PRO A 113 35.56 35.23 24.64
CA PRO A 113 36.24 33.93 24.76
C PRO A 113 35.31 32.73 25.07
N THR A 114 35.89 31.53 24.93
CA THR A 114 35.34 30.19 25.25
C THR A 114 36.42 29.41 26.03
N PRO A 115 36.13 28.25 26.66
CA PRO A 115 34.94 27.84 27.41
C PRO A 115 35.30 27.25 28.80
N GLN A 116 34.33 27.08 29.72
CA GLN A 116 34.50 26.19 30.89
C GLN A 116 33.20 25.41 31.19
N ARG A 117 33.36 24.14 31.58
CA ARG A 117 32.27 23.22 31.98
C ARG A 117 32.09 23.23 33.50
N VAL A 118 30.84 23.35 33.98
CA VAL A 118 30.33 22.58 35.14
C VAL A 118 28.86 22.22 34.87
N SER A 119 28.42 21.08 35.39
CA SER A 119 27.14 20.40 35.14
C SER A 119 25.93 20.89 35.96
N GLY A 120 24.73 20.81 35.39
CA GLY A 120 23.43 20.87 36.10
C GLY A 120 22.28 20.40 35.20
N ALA A 121 21.37 19.56 35.72
CA ALA A 121 20.24 18.94 35.01
C ALA A 121 19.35 19.96 34.26
N ALA A 122 19.03 19.82 32.97
CA ALA A 122 18.27 18.77 32.26
C ALA A 122 16.73 18.90 32.35
N LEU A 123 16.17 19.74 31.46
CA LEU A 123 14.81 19.60 30.90
C LEU A 123 14.84 19.88 29.38
N GLY A 124 15.50 18.99 28.64
CA GLY A 124 15.45 18.96 27.18
C GLY A 124 14.82 17.65 26.70
N GLY A 125 13.62 17.71 26.14
CA GLY A 125 13.01 16.55 25.47
C GLY A 125 13.80 16.17 24.21
N PRO A 126 13.90 14.87 23.85
CA PRO A 126 14.87 14.44 22.86
C PRO A 126 14.49 14.88 21.44
N HIS A 127 15.46 15.49 20.75
CA HIS A 127 15.47 15.58 19.29
C HIS A 127 15.62 14.18 18.67
N GLY A 128 14.51 13.45 18.61
CA GLY A 128 14.41 12.24 17.81
C GLY A 128 14.55 12.61 16.33
N ALA A 129 15.61 12.13 15.67
CA ALA A 129 15.68 12.15 14.22
C ALA A 129 14.44 11.43 13.67
N VAL A 130 13.70 12.07 12.76
CA VAL A 130 12.47 11.50 12.18
C VAL A 130 12.83 10.32 11.29
N TYR A 131 12.83 9.13 11.89
CA TYR A 131 13.11 7.88 11.21
C TYR A 131 11.88 7.48 10.40
N PHE A 132 11.92 7.69 9.08
CA PHE A 132 10.86 7.25 8.17
C PHE A 132 11.10 5.77 7.80
N PRO A 133 10.29 4.81 8.26
CA PRO A 133 10.35 3.45 7.73
C PRO A 133 9.95 3.46 6.24
N SER A 134 10.72 2.73 5.43
CA SER A 134 10.72 2.78 3.96
C SER A 134 9.54 2.02 3.30
N GLY A 135 8.30 2.39 3.65
CA GLY A 135 7.08 1.66 3.23
C GLY A 135 6.21 2.27 2.12
N THR A 136 6.43 3.52 1.66
CA THR A 136 5.39 4.28 0.91
C THR A 136 5.28 3.99 -0.60
N LYS A 137 6.16 3.17 -1.19
CA LYS A 137 6.18 2.93 -2.65
C LYS A 137 5.07 1.97 -3.11
N GLY A 138 3.87 2.52 -3.33
CA GLY A 138 2.72 1.82 -3.93
C GLY A 138 1.33 2.41 -3.65
N GLN A 139 1.24 3.57 -2.98
CA GLN A 139 -0.05 4.21 -2.69
C GLN A 139 -0.67 4.85 -3.95
N ARG A 140 -2.00 4.95 -4.00
CA ARG A 140 -2.62 5.98 -4.84
C ARG A 140 -2.27 7.36 -4.28
N PRO A 141 -2.11 8.38 -5.13
CA PRO A 141 -2.05 9.74 -4.66
C PRO A 141 -3.31 10.05 -3.85
N LEU A 142 -3.12 10.52 -2.62
CA LEU A 142 -4.08 11.44 -2.02
C LEU A 142 -4.26 12.59 -3.01
N VAL A 143 -5.48 12.77 -3.51
CA VAL A 143 -5.78 13.80 -4.52
C VAL A 143 -5.84 15.14 -3.81
N PHE A 144 -4.68 15.77 -3.66
CA PHE A 144 -4.60 17.17 -3.26
C PHE A 144 -4.80 18.05 -4.48
N PRO A 145 -5.92 18.78 -4.60
CA PRO A 145 -6.00 19.87 -5.52
C PRO A 145 -5.04 20.95 -5.01
N VAL A 146 -3.88 21.12 -5.65
CA VAL A 146 -3.11 22.37 -5.55
C VAL A 146 -3.87 23.44 -6.33
N LEU A 147 -5.03 23.82 -5.79
CA LEU A 147 -5.90 24.86 -6.32
C LEU A 147 -5.29 26.20 -5.90
N ALA A 148 -4.28 26.64 -6.65
CA ALA A 148 -3.75 27.99 -6.55
C ALA A 148 -4.82 28.98 -7.03
N VAL A 149 -5.74 29.36 -6.14
CA VAL A 149 -6.80 30.31 -6.42
C VAL A 149 -6.20 31.70 -6.57
N LEU A 150 -5.97 32.08 -7.83
CA LEU A 150 -5.70 33.46 -8.21
C LEU A 150 -6.95 34.30 -7.98
N ARG A 151 -7.02 35.06 -6.89
CA ARG A 151 -7.80 36.31 -6.90
C ARG A 151 -7.19 37.17 -8.02
N GLY A 152 -8.00 37.61 -8.97
CA GLY A 152 -7.57 38.08 -10.29
C GLY A 152 -6.55 39.22 -10.30
N GLY A 153 -5.26 38.88 -10.19
CA GLY A 153 -4.14 39.79 -10.38
C GLY A 153 -3.57 39.75 -11.81
N PRO A 154 -2.74 40.74 -12.17
CA PRO A 154 -2.18 40.88 -13.52
C PRO A 154 -1.28 39.70 -13.93
N ARG A 155 -1.02 39.58 -15.23
CA ARG A 155 -0.32 38.44 -15.88
C ARG A 155 0.97 37.99 -15.17
N HIS A 156 1.71 38.90 -14.52
CA HIS A 156 2.91 38.59 -13.72
C HIS A 156 2.70 37.56 -12.59
N GLN A 157 1.51 37.43 -11.99
CA GLN A 157 1.30 36.42 -10.95
C GLN A 157 1.37 34.99 -11.49
N ARG A 158 1.08 34.75 -12.78
CA ARG A 158 1.18 33.41 -13.38
C ARG A 158 2.64 32.93 -13.47
N THR A 159 3.59 33.84 -13.66
CA THR A 159 5.01 33.53 -13.85
C THR A 159 5.67 32.95 -12.60
N PHE A 160 5.24 33.38 -11.39
CA PHE A 160 5.80 32.90 -10.12
C PHE A 160 5.18 31.58 -9.61
N VAL A 161 3.94 31.29 -9.99
CA VAL A 161 3.20 30.13 -9.45
C VAL A 161 3.63 28.81 -10.09
N VAL A 162 3.95 28.79 -11.40
CA VAL A 162 4.33 27.54 -12.09
C VAL A 162 5.64 26.94 -11.57
N PRO A 163 6.72 27.71 -11.31
CA PRO A 163 7.92 27.18 -10.64
C PRO A 163 7.63 26.62 -9.25
N LYS A 164 6.86 27.34 -8.42
CA LYS A 164 6.53 26.87 -7.06
C LYS A 164 5.64 25.63 -7.03
N ALA A 165 4.73 25.49 -8.00
CA ALA A 165 3.99 24.24 -8.17
C ALA A 165 4.92 23.06 -8.51
N ARG A 166 5.91 23.27 -9.39
CA ARG A 166 6.93 22.25 -9.73
C ARG A 166 7.82 21.89 -8.54
N ASP A 167 8.24 22.87 -7.74
CA ASP A 167 9.01 22.62 -6.51
C ASP A 167 8.19 21.78 -5.50
N PHE A 168 6.88 22.08 -5.37
CA PHE A 168 5.97 21.32 -4.52
C PHE A 168 5.69 19.90 -5.04
N GLU A 169 5.52 19.73 -6.37
CA GLU A 169 5.43 18.41 -7.03
C GLU A 169 6.69 17.56 -6.72
N LYS A 170 7.90 18.14 -6.80
CA LYS A 170 9.16 17.46 -6.43
C LYS A 170 9.23 17.07 -4.95
N LEU A 171 8.82 17.95 -4.04
CA LEU A 171 8.79 17.66 -2.59
C LEU A 171 7.80 16.53 -2.26
N LEU A 172 6.70 16.45 -3.00
CA LEU A 172 5.69 15.40 -2.85
C LEU A 172 6.01 14.09 -3.56
N ASP A 173 7.06 13.98 -4.39
CA ASP A 173 7.37 12.82 -5.25
C ASP A 173 7.31 11.45 -4.52
N ARG A 174 7.73 11.42 -3.25
CA ARG A 174 7.65 10.24 -2.35
C ARG A 174 6.22 9.70 -2.12
N CYS A 175 5.21 10.53 -2.37
CA CYS A 175 3.77 10.24 -2.29
C CYS A 175 3.14 10.03 -3.69
N SER A 176 3.95 10.05 -4.75
CA SER A 176 3.55 9.88 -6.16
C SER A 176 2.36 10.76 -6.57
N PRO A 177 2.48 12.10 -6.44
CA PRO A 177 1.37 13.02 -6.64
C PRO A 177 0.90 13.00 -8.09
N ARG A 178 -0.42 13.07 -8.30
CA ARG A 178 -1.00 13.17 -9.63
C ARG A 178 -1.62 14.55 -9.82
N ARG A 179 -1.18 15.24 -10.87
CA ARG A 179 -1.76 16.51 -11.29
C ARG A 179 -3.17 16.28 -11.83
N LEU A 180 -4.13 17.05 -11.32
CA LEU A 180 -5.50 17.06 -11.82
C LEU A 180 -5.58 17.71 -13.19
N SER A 181 -6.44 17.17 -14.05
CA SER A 181 -6.47 17.45 -15.49
C SER A 181 -7.90 17.68 -16.02
N ILE A 182 -7.98 17.97 -17.32
CA ILE A 182 -9.23 17.89 -18.08
C ILE A 182 -9.14 16.63 -18.94
N TYR A 183 -10.16 15.77 -18.89
CA TYR A 183 -10.19 14.50 -19.61
C TYR A 183 -11.45 14.35 -20.47
N GLY A 184 -11.38 13.46 -21.46
CA GLY A 184 -12.51 13.10 -22.32
C GLY A 184 -13.26 11.87 -21.79
N PHE A 185 -14.59 11.90 -21.81
CA PHE A 185 -15.44 10.75 -21.51
C PHE A 185 -16.75 10.87 -22.30
N ASN A 186 -17.15 9.83 -23.03
CA ASN A 186 -18.35 9.81 -23.89
C ASN A 186 -18.49 11.07 -24.79
N GLY A 187 -17.40 11.50 -25.43
CA GLY A 187 -17.38 12.68 -26.31
C GLY A 187 -17.38 14.06 -25.60
N LEU A 188 -17.55 14.10 -24.27
CA LEU A 188 -17.55 15.34 -23.48
C LEU A 188 -16.25 15.53 -22.71
N LYS A 189 -15.93 16.79 -22.36
CA LYS A 189 -14.77 17.15 -21.52
C LYS A 189 -15.19 17.37 -20.07
N PHE A 190 -14.43 16.80 -19.13
CA PHE A 190 -14.67 16.88 -17.69
C PHE A 190 -13.43 17.41 -16.95
N SER A 191 -13.60 18.07 -15.80
CA SER A 191 -12.50 18.67 -15.03
C SER A 191 -12.36 18.05 -13.64
N GLU A 192 -11.30 17.29 -13.43
CA GLU A 192 -11.04 16.63 -12.14
C GLU A 192 -10.88 17.63 -10.98
N THR A 193 -10.38 18.84 -11.26
CA THR A 193 -10.32 19.94 -10.28
C THR A 193 -11.71 20.33 -9.77
N MET A 194 -12.71 20.31 -10.65
CA MET A 194 -14.10 20.58 -10.28
C MET A 194 -14.75 19.36 -9.62
N GLU A 195 -14.39 18.13 -10.04
CA GLU A 195 -14.85 16.89 -9.37
C GLU A 195 -14.41 16.83 -7.90
N VAL A 196 -13.23 17.37 -7.57
CA VAL A 196 -12.79 17.48 -6.17
C VAL A 196 -13.55 18.57 -5.41
N ALA A 197 -13.82 19.74 -6.02
CA ALA A 197 -14.63 20.78 -5.38
C ALA A 197 -16.06 20.30 -5.10
N GLU A 198 -16.68 19.61 -6.06
CA GLU A 198 -17.95 18.90 -5.92
C GLU A 198 -17.89 17.89 -4.75
N MET A 199 -16.86 17.04 -4.71
CA MET A 199 -16.70 16.03 -3.66
C MET A 199 -16.53 16.63 -2.25
N VAL A 200 -15.88 17.79 -2.14
CA VAL A 200 -15.69 18.52 -0.88
C VAL A 200 -17.02 19.10 -0.37
N MET A 201 -17.84 19.67 -1.26
CA MET A 201 -19.15 20.22 -0.90
C MET A 201 -20.18 19.13 -0.59
N THR A 202 -20.15 18.00 -1.30
CA THR A 202 -21.27 17.04 -1.32
C THR A 202 -20.97 15.69 -0.66
N GLY A 203 -19.71 15.44 -0.29
CA GLY A 203 -19.22 14.11 0.07
C GLY A 203 -19.30 13.09 -1.07
N ARG A 204 -19.51 13.50 -2.33
CA ARG A 204 -19.75 12.60 -3.47
C ARG A 204 -18.82 12.91 -4.66
N HIS A 205 -18.02 11.92 -5.06
CA HIS A 205 -17.31 11.98 -6.33
C HIS A 205 -18.32 11.87 -7.49
N ARG A 206 -18.36 12.89 -8.35
CA ARG A 206 -19.18 12.95 -9.57
C ARG A 206 -18.39 13.63 -10.67
N ARG A 207 -18.68 13.28 -11.93
CA ARG A 207 -18.05 13.92 -13.08
C ARG A 207 -18.61 15.32 -13.30
N VAL A 208 -17.74 16.32 -13.44
CA VAL A 208 -18.14 17.72 -13.64
C VAL A 208 -17.70 18.19 -15.04
N PRO A 209 -18.66 18.42 -15.96
CA PRO A 209 -18.33 18.77 -17.34
C PRO A 209 -17.79 20.20 -17.42
N ILE A 210 -16.91 20.44 -18.39
CA ILE A 210 -16.52 21.79 -18.80
C ILE A 210 -17.71 22.42 -19.53
N ILE A 211 -18.21 23.53 -18.98
CA ILE A 211 -19.29 24.33 -19.59
C ILE A 211 -18.74 25.62 -20.23
N ARG A 212 -19.51 26.20 -21.15
CA ARG A 212 -19.32 27.59 -21.58
C ARG A 212 -20.01 28.49 -20.56
N GLY A 213 -19.24 29.10 -19.65
CA GLY A 213 -19.79 30.00 -18.62
C GLY A 213 -18.94 30.03 -17.35
N HIS A 214 -19.52 30.53 -16.26
CA HIS A 214 -18.85 30.56 -14.96
C HIS A 214 -18.77 29.17 -14.36
N LEU A 215 -17.57 28.72 -13.96
CA LEU A 215 -17.35 27.35 -13.45
C LEU A 215 -18.21 27.01 -12.22
N GLY A 216 -18.54 28.01 -11.40
CA GLY A 216 -19.46 27.84 -10.27
C GLY A 216 -20.85 27.31 -10.69
N SER A 217 -21.32 27.63 -11.90
CA SER A 217 -22.61 27.15 -12.42
C SER A 217 -22.61 25.66 -12.82
N ALA A 218 -21.44 25.05 -13.03
CA ALA A 218 -21.32 23.60 -13.23
C ALA A 218 -21.09 22.82 -11.93
N LEU A 219 -20.64 23.51 -10.88
CA LEU A 219 -20.51 22.97 -9.52
C LEU A 219 -21.86 23.03 -8.77
N TYR A 220 -22.48 24.20 -8.70
CA TYR A 220 -23.69 24.41 -7.89
C TYR A 220 -24.94 23.85 -8.58
N ARG A 221 -25.10 22.53 -8.54
CA ARG A 221 -26.25 21.78 -9.08
C ARG A 221 -27.17 21.21 -8.02
N GLN A 222 -26.67 20.90 -6.81
CA GLN A 222 -27.54 20.60 -5.66
C GLN A 222 -28.06 21.88 -5.01
N ARG A 223 -29.24 21.79 -4.39
CA ARG A 223 -29.71 22.81 -3.45
C ARG A 223 -29.14 22.52 -2.07
N VAL A 224 -28.29 23.40 -1.58
CA VAL A 224 -27.75 23.35 -0.21
C VAL A 224 -28.70 24.13 0.71
N ILE A 225 -29.15 23.52 1.79
CA ILE A 225 -30.11 24.09 2.75
C ILE A 225 -29.49 24.02 4.14
N PHE A 226 -29.34 25.17 4.80
CA PHE A 226 -28.78 25.23 6.16
C PHE A 226 -29.89 25.26 7.21
N GLY A 227 -29.90 24.27 8.10
CA GLY A 227 -30.65 24.28 9.35
C GLY A 227 -29.75 24.66 10.54
N GLY A 228 -30.29 24.58 11.76
CA GLY A 228 -29.60 25.07 12.98
C GLY A 228 -28.27 24.38 13.31
N GLU A 229 -28.13 23.08 13.05
CA GLU A 229 -26.87 22.31 13.23
C GLU A 229 -26.68 21.23 12.14
N THR A 230 -27.35 21.36 11.00
CA THR A 230 -27.36 20.35 9.93
C THR A 230 -27.55 21.02 8.58
N VAL A 231 -26.75 20.61 7.60
CA VAL A 231 -26.89 21.02 6.20
C VAL A 231 -27.56 19.87 5.43
N GLU A 232 -28.60 20.17 4.64
CA GLU A 232 -29.13 19.25 3.65
C GLU A 232 -28.56 19.60 2.27
N VAL A 233 -27.84 18.66 1.66
CA VAL A 233 -27.42 18.72 0.26
C VAL A 233 -28.46 17.93 -0.54
N ARG A 234 -29.42 18.64 -1.13
CA ARG A 234 -30.52 18.05 -1.91
C ARG A 234 -30.15 17.97 -3.39
N ASP A 235 -29.98 16.75 -3.87
CA ASP A 235 -29.66 16.38 -5.24
C ASP A 235 -30.95 15.95 -5.98
N ALA A 236 -30.86 15.69 -7.28
CA ALA A 236 -32.00 15.19 -8.05
C ALA A 236 -32.36 13.72 -7.72
N ASP A 237 -31.38 12.92 -7.26
CA ASP A 237 -31.54 11.49 -6.96
C ASP A 237 -31.69 11.17 -5.46
N ARG A 238 -31.37 12.12 -4.56
CA ARG A 238 -31.36 11.91 -3.09
C ARG A 238 -31.15 13.22 -2.31
N SER A 239 -31.46 13.21 -1.01
CA SER A 239 -30.91 14.18 -0.04
C SER A 239 -29.80 13.54 0.79
N ALA A 240 -28.73 14.29 1.06
CA ALA A 240 -27.72 13.92 2.05
C ALA A 240 -27.68 14.96 3.17
N PHE A 241 -27.61 14.51 4.43
CA PHE A 241 -27.55 15.35 5.61
C PHE A 241 -26.11 15.41 6.12
N GLY A 242 -25.61 16.60 6.43
CA GLY A 242 -24.25 16.85 6.91
C GLY A 242 -24.21 17.62 8.21
N GLY A 243 -23.16 17.37 9.01
CA GLY A 243 -22.83 18.15 10.20
C GLY A 243 -21.32 18.41 10.24
N ILE A 244 -20.91 19.57 10.77
CA ILE A 244 -19.51 20.02 10.72
C ILE A 244 -18.98 20.22 12.14
N PHE A 245 -17.77 19.73 12.39
CA PHE A 245 -16.98 20.04 13.58
C PHE A 245 -15.85 21.02 13.27
N GLY A 246 -15.72 22.06 14.10
CA GLY A 246 -14.51 22.87 14.24
C GLY A 246 -13.73 22.49 15.50
N ILE A 247 -12.49 22.98 15.62
CA ILE A 247 -11.70 22.82 16.86
C ILE A 247 -12.03 23.99 17.80
N ARG A 248 -12.35 23.66 19.06
CA ARG A 248 -12.46 24.63 20.17
C ARG A 248 -11.13 24.77 20.88
N GLU A 249 -10.54 23.64 21.29
CA GLU A 249 -9.24 23.58 21.97
C GLU A 249 -8.35 22.52 21.29
N TYR A 250 -7.08 22.88 21.10
CA TYR A 250 -6.05 22.02 20.49
C TYR A 250 -5.36 21.16 21.55
N PRO A 251 -4.80 19.99 21.18
CA PRO A 251 -4.11 19.13 22.13
C PRO A 251 -2.78 19.75 22.57
N ALA A 252 -2.34 19.41 23.78
CA ALA A 252 -1.05 19.84 24.33
C ALA A 252 0.14 19.40 23.45
N PHE A 253 0.03 18.27 22.76
CA PHE A 253 1.06 17.74 21.86
C PHE A 253 0.46 17.35 20.50
N THR A 254 1.21 17.57 19.43
CA THR A 254 0.79 17.25 18.06
C THR A 254 1.71 16.24 17.42
N THR A 255 1.16 15.16 16.87
CA THR A 255 1.90 14.07 16.22
C THR A 255 1.50 13.92 14.76
N PRO A 256 2.37 13.42 13.87
CA PRO A 256 1.98 13.06 12.50
C PRO A 256 0.94 11.94 12.40
N ARG A 257 0.61 11.25 13.50
CA ARG A 257 -0.38 10.15 13.55
C ARG A 257 -1.73 10.61 14.14
N GLN A 258 -1.92 11.91 14.35
CA GLN A 258 -3.05 12.48 15.10
C GLN A 258 -4.43 12.02 14.64
N PHE A 259 -4.61 11.72 13.35
CA PHE A 259 -5.92 11.45 12.76
C PHE A 259 -6.12 9.97 12.34
N GLU A 260 -5.35 9.03 12.87
CA GLU A 260 -5.50 7.61 12.52
C GLU A 260 -6.87 7.03 12.91
N SER A 261 -7.43 7.40 14.08
CA SER A 261 -8.80 7.01 14.46
C SER A 261 -9.85 7.48 13.43
N LEU A 262 -9.68 8.68 12.85
CA LEU A 262 -10.54 9.16 11.76
C LEU A 262 -10.35 8.38 10.46
N LEU A 263 -9.15 7.87 10.16
CA LEU A 263 -8.93 7.05 8.96
C LEU A 263 -9.54 5.64 9.05
N ALA A 264 -9.92 5.20 10.26
CA ALA A 264 -10.50 3.88 10.53
C ALA A 264 -12.05 3.87 10.60
N VAL A 265 -12.72 5.02 10.56
CA VAL A 265 -14.20 5.08 10.59
C VAL A 265 -14.82 4.55 9.30
N ASP A 266 -16.01 3.96 9.37
CA ASP A 266 -16.68 3.29 8.25
C ASP A 266 -17.70 4.15 7.49
N PHE A 267 -17.66 5.47 7.69
CA PHE A 267 -18.45 6.46 6.95
C PHE A 267 -17.57 7.50 6.22
N GLY A 268 -18.15 8.16 5.21
CA GLY A 268 -17.45 9.20 4.45
C GLY A 268 -17.43 10.55 5.17
N PHE A 269 -16.30 11.26 5.09
CA PHE A 269 -16.13 12.60 5.66
C PHE A 269 -15.20 13.47 4.81
N VAL A 270 -15.33 14.78 4.97
CA VAL A 270 -14.46 15.78 4.34
C VAL A 270 -13.67 16.47 5.44
N LEU A 271 -12.35 16.36 5.39
CA LEU A 271 -11.44 17.00 6.33
C LEU A 271 -10.69 18.11 5.60
N THR A 272 -11.11 19.36 5.86
CA THR A 272 -10.43 20.53 5.31
C THR A 272 -9.61 21.25 6.37
N GLN A 273 -8.39 21.60 6.00
CA GLN A 273 -7.49 22.43 6.77
C GLN A 273 -7.00 23.62 5.93
N SER A 274 -6.78 24.76 6.57
CA SER A 274 -6.11 25.89 5.90
C SER A 274 -5.22 26.66 6.86
N PHE A 275 -4.13 27.21 6.33
CA PHE A 275 -3.12 27.92 7.11
C PHE A 275 -2.75 29.25 6.44
N THR A 276 -2.84 30.34 7.19
CA THR A 276 -2.45 31.69 6.73
C THR A 276 -1.30 32.18 7.59
N PHE A 277 -0.12 32.38 7.00
CA PHE A 277 1.04 32.88 7.72
C PHE A 277 0.77 34.27 8.32
N LEU A 278 1.16 34.47 9.59
CA LEU A 278 1.21 35.78 10.22
C LEU A 278 2.59 36.42 9.95
N GLY A 279 2.61 37.73 9.73
CA GLY A 279 3.88 38.48 9.69
C GLY A 279 4.55 38.48 11.05
N ARG A 280 5.90 38.45 11.11
CA ARG A 280 6.66 38.28 12.37
C ARG A 280 6.22 39.24 13.48
N ALA A 281 5.98 40.52 13.17
CA ALA A 281 5.51 41.51 14.13
C ALA A 281 4.13 41.13 14.74
N ALA A 282 3.17 40.71 13.91
CA ALA A 282 1.86 40.27 14.39
C ALA A 282 1.91 38.96 15.18
N ALA A 283 2.85 38.07 14.84
CA ALA A 283 3.08 36.83 15.58
C ALA A 283 3.73 37.08 16.94
N SER A 284 4.78 37.91 17.01
CA SER A 284 5.45 38.33 18.25
C SER A 284 4.48 39.06 19.19
N GLU A 285 3.65 39.97 18.67
CA GLU A 285 2.61 40.63 19.47
C GLU A 285 1.59 39.65 20.08
N ARG A 286 1.24 38.55 19.40
CA ARG A 286 0.36 37.52 20.00
C ARG A 286 1.03 36.80 21.18
N PHE A 287 2.32 36.47 21.09
CA PHE A 287 3.07 35.92 22.23
C PHE A 287 3.13 36.91 23.39
N ARG A 288 3.50 38.17 23.12
CA ARG A 288 3.58 39.27 24.12
C ARG A 288 2.24 39.54 24.81
N LEU A 289 1.14 39.54 24.06
CA LEU A 289 -0.21 39.71 24.62
C LEU A 289 -0.61 38.52 25.48
N ARG A 290 -0.25 37.28 25.10
CA ARG A 290 -0.55 36.09 25.90
C ARG A 290 0.27 36.04 27.18
N GLN A 291 1.54 36.40 27.13
CA GLN A 291 2.40 36.55 28.30
C GLN A 291 1.78 37.54 29.30
N LYS A 292 1.43 38.75 28.86
CA LYS A 292 0.77 39.77 29.69
C LYS A 292 -0.56 39.33 30.30
N GLN A 293 -1.31 38.45 29.62
CA GLN A 293 -2.54 37.88 30.18
C GLN A 293 -2.26 36.93 31.34
N LEU A 294 -1.16 36.15 31.27
CA LEU A 294 -0.75 35.25 32.35
C LEU A 294 -0.17 36.04 33.53
N GLU A 295 0.70 37.03 33.26
CA GLU A 295 1.26 37.95 34.26
C GLU A 295 0.14 38.67 35.04
N ASN A 296 -0.86 39.21 34.36
CA ASN A 296 -1.98 39.92 34.99
C ASN A 296 -3.01 39.02 35.68
N ALA A 297 -2.97 37.70 35.44
CA ALA A 297 -3.88 36.74 36.07
C ALA A 297 -3.38 36.24 37.44
N ASP A 298 -2.17 36.64 37.85
CA ASP A 298 -1.44 36.11 39.02
C ASP A 298 -1.39 34.56 39.04
N ASP A 299 -1.31 33.98 37.83
CA ASP A 299 -1.44 32.55 37.61
C ASP A 299 -0.11 31.83 37.93
N ARG A 300 -0.18 30.66 38.57
CA ARG A 300 0.98 29.84 38.96
C ARG A 300 1.70 29.19 37.76
N ALA A 301 1.33 29.55 36.53
CA ALA A 301 1.82 28.99 35.28
C ALA A 301 3.22 29.50 34.85
N VAL A 302 4.18 29.61 35.78
CA VAL A 302 5.54 30.13 35.52
C VAL A 302 6.23 29.42 34.35
N SER A 303 6.09 28.09 34.24
CA SER A 303 6.62 27.32 33.11
C SER A 303 6.05 27.79 31.77
N GLN A 304 4.74 28.04 31.68
CA GLN A 304 4.11 28.47 30.43
C GLN A 304 4.55 29.88 30.03
N MET A 305 4.87 30.76 30.98
CA MET A 305 5.43 32.07 30.68
C MET A 305 6.85 31.97 30.10
N LEU A 306 7.69 31.07 30.64
CA LEU A 306 9.01 30.77 30.08
C LEU A 306 8.89 30.14 28.67
N ASP A 307 7.98 29.18 28.47
CA ASP A 307 7.71 28.56 27.17
C ASP A 307 7.30 29.60 26.10
N LEU A 308 6.57 30.66 26.48
CA LEU A 308 6.19 31.76 25.58
C LEU A 308 7.37 32.67 25.22
N VAL A 309 8.35 32.84 26.11
CA VAL A 309 9.59 33.59 25.84
C VAL A 309 10.47 32.80 24.86
N ASP A 310 10.73 31.52 25.16
CA ASP A 310 11.50 30.63 24.28
C ASP A 310 10.86 30.50 22.89
N ALA A 311 9.53 30.41 22.82
CA ALA A 311 8.79 30.40 21.55
C ALA A 311 8.89 31.73 20.79
N ALA A 312 8.97 32.87 21.46
CA ALA A 312 9.18 34.17 20.81
C ALA A 312 10.59 34.28 20.21
N ASP A 313 11.61 33.79 20.91
CA ASP A 313 13.00 33.74 20.42
C ASP A 313 13.16 32.76 19.25
N ASP A 314 12.50 31.60 19.29
CA ASP A 314 12.48 30.63 18.19
C ASP A 314 11.76 31.17 16.95
N LEU A 315 10.66 31.92 17.12
CA LEU A 315 9.99 32.65 16.05
C LEU A 315 10.92 33.70 15.41
N MET A 316 11.63 34.49 16.23
CA MET A 316 12.56 35.52 15.75
C MET A 316 13.78 34.91 15.04
N SER A 317 14.22 33.74 15.51
CA SER A 317 15.27 32.91 14.90
C SER A 317 14.82 32.15 13.64
N ASN A 318 13.56 32.28 13.22
CA ASN A 318 12.92 31.54 12.13
C ASN A 318 12.95 30.00 12.28
N ARG A 319 12.97 29.46 13.51
CA ARG A 319 12.84 28.00 13.73
C ARG A 319 11.44 27.49 13.36
N PHE A 320 10.42 28.33 13.52
CA PHE A 320 9.06 28.10 13.02
C PHE A 320 8.41 29.42 12.57
N VAL A 321 7.23 29.33 11.96
CA VAL A 321 6.37 30.49 11.64
C VAL A 321 5.00 30.29 12.28
N LEU A 322 4.43 31.35 12.86
CA LEU A 322 3.05 31.32 13.38
C LEU A 322 2.04 31.60 12.25
N GLY A 323 0.88 30.94 12.28
CA GLY A 323 -0.18 31.19 11.32
C GLY A 323 -1.57 30.84 11.83
N ASP A 324 -2.58 31.51 11.28
CA ASP A 324 -3.99 31.24 11.57
C ASP A 324 -4.42 29.96 10.83
N HIS A 325 -4.51 28.87 11.59
CA HIS A 325 -5.04 27.59 11.18
C HIS A 325 -6.55 27.53 11.33
N HIS A 326 -7.21 26.83 10.41
CA HIS A 326 -8.64 26.53 10.42
C HIS A 326 -8.83 25.06 10.08
N PHE A 327 -9.71 24.41 10.82
CA PHE A 327 -10.04 22.99 10.70
C PHE A 327 -11.54 22.83 10.60
N THR A 328 -12.01 22.03 9.64
CA THR A 328 -13.39 21.57 9.54
C THR A 328 -13.44 20.09 9.18
N LEU A 329 -14.15 19.31 10.00
CA LEU A 329 -14.52 17.93 9.70
C LEU A 329 -16.02 17.88 9.39
N ALA A 330 -16.39 17.76 8.12
CA ALA A 330 -17.77 17.58 7.69
C ALA A 330 -18.08 16.09 7.52
N VAL A 331 -19.09 15.61 8.25
CA VAL A 331 -19.59 14.24 8.24
C VAL A 331 -20.93 14.22 7.52
N TYR A 332 -21.14 13.25 6.62
CA TYR A 332 -22.39 13.12 5.85
C TYR A 332 -23.07 11.77 6.09
N SER A 333 -24.40 11.74 5.92
CA SER A 333 -25.21 10.52 5.93
C SER A 333 -26.46 10.70 5.05
N ASP A 334 -27.01 9.61 4.54
CA ASP A 334 -28.26 9.64 3.75
C ASP A 334 -29.52 9.72 4.66
N SER A 335 -29.36 9.77 5.99
CA SER A 335 -30.46 10.00 6.95
C SER A 335 -30.04 10.82 8.18
N LEU A 336 -30.99 11.52 8.81
CA LEU A 336 -30.74 12.26 10.05
C LEU A 336 -30.35 11.37 11.24
N LYS A 337 -30.84 10.11 11.30
CA LYS A 337 -30.44 9.15 12.33
C LYS A 337 -28.97 8.78 12.15
N GLY A 338 -28.61 8.26 10.97
CA GLY A 338 -27.23 7.89 10.67
C GLY A 338 -26.26 9.06 10.74
N LEU A 339 -26.70 10.31 10.51
CA LEU A 339 -25.87 11.49 10.75
C LEU A 339 -25.53 11.66 12.24
N ARG A 340 -26.49 11.48 13.15
CA ARG A 340 -26.23 11.56 14.60
C ARG A 340 -25.24 10.49 15.05
N ASP A 341 -25.44 9.26 14.57
CA ASP A 341 -24.57 8.12 14.89
C ASP A 341 -23.13 8.38 14.39
N ASN A 342 -22.96 8.77 13.12
CA ASN A 342 -21.67 9.12 12.54
C ASN A 342 -21.00 10.32 13.24
N LEU A 343 -21.75 11.36 13.60
CA LEU A 343 -21.23 12.52 14.34
C LEU A 343 -20.76 12.15 15.75
N SER A 344 -21.40 11.18 16.41
CA SER A 344 -20.96 10.67 17.71
C SER A 344 -19.60 9.98 17.59
N ILE A 345 -19.45 9.08 16.62
CA ILE A 345 -18.20 8.37 16.35
C ILE A 345 -17.09 9.35 15.95
N ALA A 346 -17.38 10.31 15.06
CA ALA A 346 -16.42 11.33 14.64
C ALA A 346 -15.98 12.25 15.80
N ARG A 347 -16.89 12.57 16.73
CA ARG A 347 -16.55 13.31 17.96
C ARG A 347 -15.61 12.51 18.86
N ALA A 348 -15.88 11.22 19.07
CA ALA A 348 -15.01 10.34 19.86
C ALA A 348 -13.61 10.24 19.23
N ALA A 349 -13.54 9.96 17.92
CA ALA A 349 -12.28 9.89 17.17
C ALA A 349 -11.49 11.21 17.14
N LEU A 350 -12.13 12.37 17.36
CA LEU A 350 -11.46 13.65 17.59
C LEU A 350 -11.01 13.81 19.06
N ALA A 351 -11.81 13.35 20.04
CA ALA A 351 -11.48 13.40 21.45
C ALA A 351 -10.26 12.52 21.80
N ASP A 352 -10.11 11.35 21.16
CA ASP A 352 -8.93 10.47 21.26
C ASP A 352 -7.61 11.21 20.92
N THR A 353 -7.71 12.28 20.13
CA THR A 353 -6.56 13.10 19.73
C THR A 353 -6.17 14.17 20.75
N GLY A 354 -6.92 14.30 21.85
CA GLY A 354 -6.83 15.41 22.80
C GLY A 354 -7.43 16.73 22.29
N MET A 355 -8.18 16.72 21.19
CA MET A 355 -8.91 17.90 20.69
C MET A 355 -10.30 18.01 21.31
N VAL A 356 -10.70 19.24 21.67
CA VAL A 356 -12.10 19.53 22.00
C VAL A 356 -12.81 19.97 20.73
N ALA A 357 -13.63 19.08 20.16
CA ALA A 357 -14.41 19.36 18.96
C ALA A 357 -15.72 20.11 19.28
N ALA A 358 -15.94 21.26 18.62
CA ALA A 358 -17.21 22.00 18.67
C ALA A 358 -18.04 21.68 17.43
N ARG A 359 -19.34 21.38 17.61
CA ARG A 359 -20.29 21.27 16.50
C ARG A 359 -20.64 22.68 16.03
N GLU A 360 -20.61 22.91 14.73
CA GLU A 360 -20.99 24.22 14.18
C GLU A 360 -22.50 24.31 13.97
N GLY A 361 -23.08 25.38 14.53
CA GLY A 361 -24.49 25.75 14.38
C GLY A 361 -24.63 27.12 13.73
N ALA A 362 -24.54 28.20 14.53
CA ALA A 362 -24.61 29.57 14.01
C ALA A 362 -23.55 29.90 12.93
N ALA A 363 -22.40 29.22 12.94
CA ALA A 363 -21.34 29.35 11.93
C ALA A 363 -21.34 28.21 10.88
N LEU A 364 -22.39 27.38 10.82
CA LEU A 364 -22.44 26.19 9.96
C LEU A 364 -22.27 26.52 8.48
N GLU A 365 -22.96 27.55 7.99
CA GLU A 365 -22.81 27.99 6.58
C GLU A 365 -21.37 28.44 6.29
N ALA A 366 -20.76 29.20 7.19
CA ALA A 366 -19.39 29.66 7.05
C ALA A 366 -18.41 28.48 7.06
N ALA A 367 -18.57 27.55 8.00
CA ALA A 367 -17.79 26.32 8.09
C ALA A 367 -18.00 25.36 6.90
N TYR A 368 -19.16 25.40 6.24
CA TYR A 368 -19.42 24.64 5.02
C TYR A 368 -18.68 25.26 3.83
N TRP A 369 -18.80 26.58 3.64
CA TRP A 369 -18.18 27.28 2.50
C TRP A 369 -16.66 27.45 2.64
N SER A 370 -16.12 27.47 3.85
CA SER A 370 -14.67 27.54 4.10
C SER A 370 -13.90 26.28 3.68
N GLN A 371 -14.61 25.17 3.44
CA GLN A 371 -14.02 23.94 2.90
C GLN A 371 -13.50 24.12 1.45
N LEU A 372 -14.06 25.08 0.70
CA LEU A 372 -13.60 25.38 -0.65
C LEU A 372 -12.24 26.10 -0.61
N VAL A 373 -11.29 25.59 -1.40
CA VAL A 373 -9.94 26.16 -1.48
C VAL A 373 -10.00 27.65 -1.84
N GLY A 374 -9.24 28.46 -1.11
CA GLY A 374 -9.19 29.92 -1.32
C GLY A 374 -10.28 30.71 -0.60
N ASN A 375 -11.29 30.08 0.00
CA ASN A 375 -12.41 30.76 0.62
C ASN A 375 -12.15 31.23 2.07
N PHE A 376 -10.95 31.75 2.32
CA PHE A 376 -10.40 32.08 3.64
C PHE A 376 -11.23 33.07 4.48
N ALA A 377 -12.14 33.83 3.86
CA ALA A 377 -13.01 34.79 4.51
C ALA A 377 -14.14 34.16 5.35
N TRP A 378 -14.51 32.91 5.05
CA TRP A 378 -15.58 32.18 5.75
C TRP A 378 -15.07 31.27 6.87
N ARG A 379 -13.78 31.32 7.19
CA ARG A 379 -13.16 30.42 8.17
C ARG A 379 -13.72 30.65 9.57
N ALA A 380 -14.48 29.68 10.08
CA ALA A 380 -14.92 29.64 11.46
C ALA A 380 -13.75 29.24 12.40
N ARG A 381 -13.65 29.88 13.57
CA ARG A 381 -12.62 29.57 14.61
C ARG A 381 -11.16 29.50 14.09
N PRO A 382 -10.65 30.51 13.36
CA PRO A 382 -9.22 30.56 13.05
C PRO A 382 -8.41 30.69 14.34
N ALA A 383 -7.36 29.88 14.50
CA ALA A 383 -6.53 29.84 15.69
C ALA A 383 -5.03 29.90 15.34
N PRO A 384 -4.21 30.66 16.07
CA PRO A 384 -2.76 30.66 15.87
C PRO A 384 -2.15 29.32 16.28
N ILE A 385 -1.46 28.66 15.35
CA ILE A 385 -0.57 27.53 15.65
C ILE A 385 0.77 27.72 14.91
N THR A 386 1.79 26.98 15.33
CA THR A 386 3.08 27.00 14.61
C THR A 386 3.00 26.18 13.31
N SER A 387 3.91 26.47 12.38
CA SER A 387 4.12 25.67 11.17
C SER A 387 4.46 24.21 11.47
N LEU A 388 5.04 23.89 12.64
CA LEU A 388 5.35 22.53 13.06
C LEU A 388 4.07 21.77 13.46
N ASN A 389 3.18 22.41 14.23
CA ASN A 389 1.86 21.85 14.55
C ASN A 389 1.03 21.64 13.28
N PHE A 390 1.04 22.60 12.34
CA PHE A 390 0.33 22.45 11.06
C PHE A 390 0.90 21.32 10.20
N ALA A 391 2.22 21.13 10.19
CA ALA A 391 2.85 19.99 9.51
C ALA A 391 2.46 18.65 10.17
N ALA A 392 2.45 18.58 11.50
CA ALA A 392 1.97 17.42 12.24
C ALA A 392 0.48 17.12 11.97
N PHE A 393 -0.35 18.16 11.78
CA PHE A 393 -1.75 18.00 11.36
C PHE A 393 -1.94 17.73 9.86
N SER A 394 -0.89 17.71 9.03
CA SER A 394 -0.97 17.46 7.58
C SER A 394 -0.23 16.20 7.10
N PRO A 395 -0.39 15.02 7.73
CA PRO A 395 0.26 13.80 7.27
C PRO A 395 -0.33 13.30 5.94
N PHE A 396 0.53 12.78 5.07
CA PHE A 396 0.17 12.23 3.76
C PHE A 396 0.07 10.69 3.75
N HIS A 397 0.03 10.03 4.91
CA HIS A 397 -0.20 8.59 4.99
C HIS A 397 -1.71 8.27 4.90
N THR A 398 -2.02 7.07 4.40
CA THR A 398 -3.35 6.47 4.38
C THR A 398 -3.20 4.96 4.20
N TYR A 399 -4.26 4.20 4.46
CA TYR A 399 -4.31 2.77 4.14
C TYR A 399 -4.07 2.51 2.64
N PRO A 400 -3.38 1.43 2.27
CA PRO A 400 -3.06 1.13 0.88
C PRO A 400 -4.34 0.88 0.08
N ALA A 401 -4.47 1.55 -1.07
CA ALA A 401 -5.63 1.45 -1.95
C ALA A 401 -5.39 0.66 -3.26
N GLY A 402 -4.13 0.40 -3.65
CA GLY A 402 -3.80 -0.23 -4.94
C GLY A 402 -4.33 0.55 -6.16
N LEU A 403 -4.24 0.03 -7.38
CA LEU A 403 -4.69 0.74 -8.61
C LEU A 403 -5.87 0.01 -9.25
N ALA A 404 -6.96 0.73 -9.54
CA ALA A 404 -8.18 0.16 -10.12
C ALA A 404 -8.00 -0.20 -11.61
N ALA A 405 -7.27 0.65 -12.31
CA ALA A 405 -6.91 0.56 -13.72
C ALA A 405 -5.49 1.10 -13.91
N GLY A 406 -4.85 0.80 -15.04
CA GLY A 406 -3.45 1.20 -15.30
C GLY A 406 -2.40 0.34 -14.58
N ASN A 407 -2.78 -0.87 -14.15
CA ASN A 407 -1.84 -1.91 -13.74
C ASN A 407 -1.17 -2.53 -14.98
N HIS A 408 -0.15 -3.38 -14.77
CA HIS A 408 0.56 -4.08 -15.85
C HIS A 408 -0.36 -4.85 -16.81
N TRP A 409 -1.40 -5.51 -16.26
CA TRP A 409 -2.43 -6.23 -17.04
C TRP A 409 -3.77 -5.48 -17.12
N GLY A 410 -3.74 -4.15 -16.96
CA GLY A 410 -4.93 -3.28 -17.05
C GLY A 410 -5.61 -3.05 -15.71
N ASP A 411 -6.76 -3.67 -15.50
CA ASP A 411 -7.56 -3.48 -14.28
C ASP A 411 -7.02 -4.28 -13.09
N ALA A 412 -7.45 -3.90 -11.89
CA ALA A 412 -7.17 -4.64 -10.67
C ALA A 412 -7.69 -6.08 -10.79
N ILE A 413 -6.91 -7.07 -10.36
CA ILE A 413 -7.32 -8.48 -10.33
C ILE A 413 -8.54 -8.65 -9.43
N ALA A 414 -8.46 -8.15 -8.19
CA ALA A 414 -9.53 -8.28 -7.20
C ALA A 414 -9.75 -6.97 -6.44
N LEU A 415 -10.98 -6.77 -5.97
CA LEU A 415 -11.30 -5.78 -4.93
C LEU A 415 -11.29 -6.49 -3.58
N MET A 416 -10.35 -6.10 -2.73
CA MET A 416 -10.19 -6.57 -1.36
C MET A 416 -10.54 -5.46 -0.36
N LYS A 417 -10.52 -5.79 0.92
CA LYS A 417 -10.85 -4.89 2.04
C LYS A 417 -9.64 -4.71 2.95
N THR A 418 -9.30 -3.48 3.32
CA THR A 418 -8.25 -3.20 4.32
C THR A 418 -8.77 -3.41 5.74
N SER A 419 -7.87 -3.39 6.73
CA SER A 419 -8.23 -3.37 8.16
C SER A 419 -9.14 -2.19 8.53
N ALA A 420 -8.94 -1.02 7.90
CA ALA A 420 -9.83 0.15 8.00
C ALA A 420 -11.09 0.06 7.14
N ARG A 421 -11.49 -1.15 6.72
CA ARG A 421 -12.69 -1.42 5.90
C ARG A 421 -12.72 -0.70 4.54
N SER A 422 -11.60 -0.11 4.11
CA SER A 422 -11.49 0.64 2.86
C SER A 422 -11.18 -0.27 1.66
N PRO A 423 -11.53 0.13 0.42
CA PRO A 423 -11.30 -0.68 -0.77
C PRO A 423 -9.81 -0.76 -1.13
N TYR A 424 -9.30 -1.98 -1.26
CA TYR A 424 -7.95 -2.27 -1.77
C TYR A 424 -8.02 -2.97 -3.13
N PHE A 425 -7.53 -2.30 -4.16
CA PHE A 425 -7.55 -2.79 -5.53
C PHE A 425 -6.27 -3.62 -5.78
N PHE A 426 -6.38 -4.93 -5.55
CA PHE A 426 -5.26 -5.87 -5.60
C PHE A 426 -4.84 -6.18 -7.04
N SER A 427 -3.53 -6.19 -7.24
CA SER A 427 -2.86 -6.69 -8.44
C SER A 427 -1.56 -7.36 -8.02
N PHE A 428 -1.26 -8.53 -8.59
CA PHE A 428 0.01 -9.23 -8.42
C PHE A 428 1.21 -8.33 -8.75
N HIS A 429 1.10 -7.60 -9.87
CA HIS A 429 2.18 -6.77 -10.38
C HIS A 429 2.47 -5.54 -9.53
N LYS A 430 3.75 -5.34 -9.21
CA LYS A 430 4.31 -4.04 -8.84
C LYS A 430 5.28 -3.62 -9.95
N ARG A 431 4.87 -2.61 -10.73
CA ARG A 431 5.40 -2.34 -12.08
C ARG A 431 5.17 -3.56 -12.97
N ASP A 432 6.22 -4.29 -13.33
CA ASP A 432 6.22 -5.41 -14.26
C ASP A 432 6.77 -6.71 -13.65
N ILE A 433 6.91 -6.78 -12.31
CA ILE A 433 7.20 -8.03 -11.59
C ILE A 433 5.93 -8.45 -10.83
N GLY A 434 5.44 -9.66 -11.09
CA GLY A 434 4.20 -10.21 -10.51
C GLY A 434 4.37 -11.37 -9.51
N HIS A 435 5.60 -11.86 -9.27
CA HIS A 435 5.81 -12.99 -8.37
C HIS A 435 5.23 -12.74 -6.97
N THR A 436 4.46 -13.69 -6.48
CA THR A 436 3.63 -13.57 -5.29
C THR A 436 3.84 -14.78 -4.37
N LEU A 437 3.92 -14.53 -3.06
CA LEU A 437 4.00 -15.56 -2.03
C LEU A 437 2.75 -15.54 -1.16
N VAL A 438 2.08 -16.69 -1.01
CA VAL A 438 0.96 -16.91 -0.10
C VAL A 438 1.44 -17.80 1.04
N VAL A 439 1.30 -17.31 2.26
CA VAL A 439 1.68 -18.00 3.48
C VAL A 439 0.44 -18.12 4.35
N GLY A 440 0.07 -19.32 4.76
CA GLY A 440 -1.05 -19.49 5.68
C GLY A 440 -1.14 -20.92 6.20
N PRO A 441 -1.40 -21.11 7.51
CA PRO A 441 -1.40 -22.43 8.14
C PRO A 441 -2.45 -23.37 7.52
N THR A 442 -2.29 -24.67 7.77
CA THR A 442 -3.25 -25.71 7.36
C THR A 442 -4.66 -25.36 7.85
N GLY A 443 -5.65 -25.45 6.96
CA GLY A 443 -7.03 -25.01 7.24
C GLY A 443 -7.27 -23.50 7.11
N GLY A 444 -6.23 -22.66 7.10
CA GLY A 444 -6.32 -21.20 7.03
C GLY A 444 -6.78 -20.60 5.70
N GLY A 445 -7.38 -21.39 4.79
CA GLY A 445 -7.94 -20.90 3.52
C GLY A 445 -6.94 -20.60 2.40
N LYS A 446 -5.68 -21.06 2.51
CA LYS A 446 -4.59 -20.88 1.52
C LYS A 446 -5.01 -21.25 0.08
N THR A 447 -5.57 -22.44 -0.12
CA THR A 447 -6.07 -22.87 -1.45
C THR A 447 -7.26 -22.03 -1.92
N VAL A 448 -8.13 -21.59 -1.01
CA VAL A 448 -9.28 -20.74 -1.32
C VAL A 448 -8.83 -19.36 -1.84
N ILE A 449 -7.84 -18.72 -1.22
CA ILE A 449 -7.34 -17.42 -1.70
C ILE A 449 -6.59 -17.55 -3.03
N VAL A 450 -5.85 -18.64 -3.25
CA VAL A 450 -5.19 -18.89 -4.55
C VAL A 450 -6.24 -19.13 -5.64
N ASN A 451 -7.21 -20.02 -5.43
CA ASN A 451 -8.29 -20.30 -6.38
C ASN A 451 -9.11 -19.03 -6.69
N PHE A 452 -9.45 -18.22 -5.68
CA PHE A 452 -10.10 -16.93 -5.87
C PHE A 452 -9.27 -15.99 -6.75
N LEU A 453 -7.96 -15.87 -6.50
CA LEU A 453 -7.08 -15.00 -7.28
C LEU A 453 -6.89 -15.49 -8.72
N MET A 454 -6.90 -16.81 -8.94
CA MET A 454 -6.86 -17.45 -10.26
C MET A 454 -8.15 -17.19 -11.05
N ALA A 455 -9.32 -17.41 -10.44
CA ALA A 455 -10.62 -17.10 -11.05
C ALA A 455 -10.73 -15.60 -11.40
N GLN A 456 -10.32 -14.73 -10.48
CA GLN A 456 -10.27 -13.28 -10.69
C GLN A 456 -9.27 -12.84 -11.78
N ALA A 457 -8.30 -13.69 -12.13
CA ALA A 457 -7.34 -13.43 -13.20
C ALA A 457 -7.81 -13.90 -14.58
N GLU A 458 -8.84 -14.75 -14.70
CA GLU A 458 -9.39 -15.20 -16.00
C GLU A 458 -9.77 -14.03 -16.91
N LYS A 459 -10.33 -12.96 -16.34
CA LYS A 459 -10.67 -11.72 -17.06
C LYS A 459 -9.48 -11.01 -17.72
N THR A 460 -8.24 -11.36 -17.37
CA THR A 460 -7.03 -10.84 -18.01
C THR A 460 -6.63 -11.63 -19.25
N GLY A 461 -7.33 -12.74 -19.55
CA GLY A 461 -6.99 -13.66 -20.63
C GLY A 461 -5.72 -14.47 -20.39
N ALA A 462 -5.23 -14.53 -19.14
CA ALA A 462 -4.01 -15.26 -18.81
C ALA A 462 -4.20 -16.78 -18.87
N ARG A 463 -3.22 -17.50 -19.43
CA ARG A 463 -3.08 -18.95 -19.22
C ARG A 463 -2.68 -19.21 -17.78
N GLN A 464 -3.20 -20.27 -17.18
CA GLN A 464 -3.01 -20.62 -15.79
C GLN A 464 -2.53 -22.07 -15.70
N ILE A 465 -1.49 -22.30 -14.90
CA ILE A 465 -0.99 -23.62 -14.55
C ILE A 465 -1.05 -23.72 -13.03
N PHE A 466 -1.69 -24.76 -12.51
CA PHE A 466 -1.78 -25.05 -11.08
C PHE A 466 -1.05 -26.36 -10.80
N ILE A 467 0.09 -26.29 -10.12
CA ILE A 467 0.76 -27.45 -9.58
C ILE A 467 0.25 -27.59 -8.15
N ASP A 468 -0.62 -28.58 -7.98
CA ASP A 468 -1.60 -28.69 -6.90
C ASP A 468 -1.26 -29.85 -5.95
N LYS A 469 -1.63 -29.70 -4.68
CA LYS A 469 -1.45 -30.74 -3.66
C LYS A 469 -2.77 -31.03 -2.96
N ASP A 470 -2.98 -32.29 -2.62
CA ASP A 470 -4.17 -32.85 -2.01
C ASP A 470 -5.45 -32.61 -2.86
N ARG A 471 -5.26 -32.43 -4.18
CA ARG A 471 -6.27 -32.11 -5.23
C ARG A 471 -7.15 -30.89 -4.93
N GLY A 472 -6.63 -29.93 -4.16
CA GLY A 472 -7.37 -28.75 -3.70
C GLY A 472 -7.84 -27.79 -4.80
N ALA A 473 -7.28 -27.88 -6.02
CA ALA A 473 -7.69 -27.10 -7.18
C ALA A 473 -8.46 -27.90 -8.25
N GLN A 474 -8.55 -29.23 -8.16
CA GLN A 474 -9.09 -30.09 -9.23
C GLN A 474 -10.48 -29.67 -9.72
N ILE A 475 -11.43 -29.52 -8.79
CA ILE A 475 -12.82 -29.14 -9.11
C ILE A 475 -12.87 -27.77 -9.79
N PHE A 476 -12.03 -26.83 -9.36
CA PHE A 476 -11.97 -25.48 -9.91
C PHE A 476 -11.38 -25.48 -11.34
N VAL A 477 -10.26 -26.17 -11.57
CA VAL A 477 -9.64 -26.30 -12.89
C VAL A 477 -10.64 -26.87 -13.91
N LEU A 478 -11.32 -27.97 -13.55
CA LEU A 478 -12.32 -28.61 -14.42
C LEU A 478 -13.56 -27.72 -14.64
N ALA A 479 -14.05 -27.03 -13.60
CA ALA A 479 -15.19 -26.12 -13.71
C ALA A 479 -14.91 -24.89 -14.60
N SER A 480 -13.64 -24.42 -14.64
CA SER A 480 -13.19 -23.37 -15.58
C SER A 480 -12.88 -23.90 -16.99
N GLY A 481 -13.21 -25.16 -17.30
CA GLY A 481 -12.98 -25.78 -18.62
C GLY A 481 -11.51 -26.11 -18.90
N GLY A 482 -10.72 -26.33 -17.86
CA GLY A 482 -9.32 -26.74 -17.94
C GLY A 482 -9.11 -28.26 -17.98
N THR A 483 -7.85 -28.66 -18.14
CA THR A 483 -7.41 -30.07 -18.04
C THR A 483 -6.74 -30.31 -16.69
N TYR A 484 -6.85 -31.52 -16.13
CA TYR A 484 -6.24 -31.86 -14.84
C TYR A 484 -5.59 -33.25 -14.91
N LEU A 485 -4.26 -33.30 -14.86
CA LEU A 485 -3.48 -34.53 -14.87
C LEU A 485 -3.16 -34.97 -13.43
N THR A 486 -3.49 -36.22 -13.12
CA THR A 486 -3.22 -36.82 -11.81
C THR A 486 -2.06 -37.81 -11.93
N LEU A 487 -0.98 -37.59 -11.17
CA LEU A 487 0.21 -38.43 -11.22
C LEU A 487 0.25 -39.34 -9.97
N VAL A 488 0.15 -40.66 -10.20
CA VAL A 488 0.02 -41.69 -9.15
C VAL A 488 1.19 -42.67 -9.25
N ASN A 489 1.78 -43.05 -8.12
CA ASN A 489 2.87 -44.02 -8.03
C ASN A 489 2.46 -45.37 -8.63
N GLY A 490 3.30 -45.91 -9.52
CA GLY A 490 3.08 -47.21 -10.17
C GLY A 490 2.02 -47.21 -11.28
N THR A 491 1.37 -46.07 -11.55
CA THR A 491 0.45 -45.90 -12.69
C THR A 491 1.16 -45.14 -13.81
N PRO A 492 1.08 -45.57 -15.09
CA PRO A 492 1.66 -44.82 -16.21
C PRO A 492 1.36 -43.32 -16.15
N THR A 493 2.40 -42.49 -16.13
CA THR A 493 2.29 -41.03 -16.05
C THR A 493 1.84 -40.39 -17.37
N GLY A 494 1.93 -41.13 -18.47
CA GLY A 494 1.82 -40.60 -19.82
C GLY A 494 3.00 -39.74 -20.24
N PHE A 495 4.09 -39.62 -19.46
CA PHE A 495 5.26 -38.81 -19.85
C PHE A 495 6.23 -39.63 -20.71
N ALA A 496 6.68 -39.05 -21.83
CA ALA A 496 7.69 -39.65 -22.70
C ALA A 496 8.69 -38.60 -23.22
N PRO A 497 9.68 -38.15 -22.41
CA PRO A 497 10.52 -36.99 -22.73
C PRO A 497 11.30 -37.11 -24.05
N LEU A 498 11.82 -38.31 -24.36
CA LEU A 498 12.52 -38.59 -25.63
C LEU A 498 11.59 -38.50 -26.86
N LYS A 499 10.28 -38.72 -26.68
CA LYS A 499 9.26 -38.57 -27.72
C LYS A 499 8.69 -37.15 -27.76
N ALA A 500 8.61 -36.46 -26.61
CA ALA A 500 8.03 -35.13 -26.51
C ALA A 500 8.91 -34.01 -27.07
N LEU A 501 10.24 -34.17 -27.00
CA LEU A 501 11.20 -33.13 -27.40
C LEU A 501 11.70 -33.30 -28.84
N GLU A 502 12.22 -32.21 -29.41
CA GLU A 502 12.64 -32.14 -30.80
C GLU A 502 14.15 -32.38 -30.95
N ASN A 503 14.61 -32.84 -32.12
CA ASN A 503 16.03 -33.12 -32.35
C ASN A 503 16.84 -31.85 -32.68
N ASN A 504 16.85 -30.89 -31.75
CA ASN A 504 17.67 -29.68 -31.80
C ASN A 504 18.82 -29.74 -30.76
N ALA A 505 19.64 -28.70 -30.67
CA ALA A 505 20.80 -28.68 -29.75
C ALA A 505 20.40 -28.47 -28.27
N GLU A 506 19.38 -27.64 -28.02
CA GLU A 506 18.89 -27.29 -26.68
C GLU A 506 18.23 -28.50 -26.00
N ASP A 507 17.29 -29.14 -26.70
CA ASP A 507 16.56 -30.31 -26.21
C ASP A 507 17.49 -31.51 -25.97
N ARG A 508 18.50 -31.72 -26.83
CA ARG A 508 19.51 -32.77 -26.61
C ARG A 508 20.38 -32.48 -25.39
N ALA A 509 20.83 -31.24 -25.21
CA ALA A 509 21.60 -30.85 -24.02
C ALA A 509 20.78 -31.01 -22.73
N TRP A 510 19.49 -30.67 -22.76
CA TRP A 510 18.58 -30.88 -21.64
C TRP A 510 18.36 -32.38 -21.37
N LEU A 511 18.09 -33.18 -22.41
CA LEU A 511 17.93 -34.64 -22.30
C LEU A 511 19.18 -35.31 -21.71
N SER A 512 20.38 -34.89 -22.13
CA SER A 512 21.63 -35.36 -21.52
C SER A 512 21.71 -35.09 -20.01
N LEU A 513 21.40 -33.86 -19.57
CA LEU A 513 21.39 -33.51 -18.14
C LEU A 513 20.31 -34.28 -17.37
N TRP A 514 19.15 -34.49 -17.97
CA TRP A 514 18.06 -35.27 -17.40
C TRP A 514 18.41 -36.76 -17.27
N VAL A 515 19.02 -37.37 -18.29
CA VAL A 515 19.53 -38.76 -18.24
C VAL A 515 20.63 -38.90 -17.18
N ARG A 516 21.53 -37.93 -17.04
CA ARG A 516 22.53 -37.90 -15.94
C ARG A 516 21.86 -37.92 -14.57
N GLN A 517 20.71 -37.25 -14.40
CA GLN A 517 19.92 -37.33 -13.16
C GLN A 517 19.27 -38.72 -12.96
N LEU A 518 18.79 -39.38 -14.03
CA LEU A 518 18.22 -40.74 -13.95
C LEU A 518 19.26 -41.80 -13.52
N VAL A 519 20.50 -41.69 -13.99
CA VAL A 519 21.59 -42.67 -13.72
C VAL A 519 22.50 -42.26 -12.56
N ARG A 520 22.14 -41.21 -11.81
CA ARG A 520 22.87 -40.76 -10.63
C ARG A 520 22.91 -41.85 -9.56
N ALA A 521 24.08 -42.06 -8.98
CA ALA A 521 24.27 -42.90 -7.79
C ALA A 521 25.10 -42.13 -6.75
N GLU A 522 24.76 -42.26 -5.47
CA GLU A 522 25.41 -41.47 -4.39
C GLU A 522 26.92 -41.77 -4.27
N GLN A 523 27.30 -43.04 -4.43
CA GLN A 523 28.67 -43.53 -4.16
C GLN A 523 29.54 -43.67 -5.43
N ARG A 524 28.97 -43.46 -6.63
CA ARG A 524 29.74 -43.48 -7.89
C ARG A 524 29.31 -42.33 -8.81
N PRO A 525 30.05 -41.22 -8.84
CA PRO A 525 29.78 -40.11 -9.74
C PRO A 525 29.94 -40.55 -11.20
N ILE A 526 29.31 -39.81 -12.11
CA ILE A 526 29.40 -40.03 -13.55
C ILE A 526 30.76 -39.49 -14.02
N THR A 527 31.54 -40.34 -14.70
CA THR A 527 32.84 -39.97 -15.26
C THR A 527 32.70 -39.18 -16.57
N VAL A 528 33.71 -38.40 -16.96
CA VAL A 528 33.73 -37.65 -18.23
C VAL A 528 33.50 -38.57 -19.45
N GLN A 529 33.91 -39.83 -19.38
CA GLN A 529 33.66 -40.82 -20.43
C GLN A 529 32.18 -41.25 -20.46
N GLU A 530 31.58 -41.53 -19.29
CA GLU A 530 30.15 -41.83 -19.17
C GLU A 530 29.28 -40.62 -19.58
N GLU A 531 29.70 -39.39 -19.30
CA GLU A 531 29.00 -38.18 -19.80
C GLU A 531 28.99 -38.10 -21.33
N ARG A 532 30.13 -38.38 -21.99
CA ARG A 532 30.19 -38.44 -23.47
C ARG A 532 29.32 -39.56 -24.03
N MET A 533 29.32 -40.74 -23.40
CA MET A 533 28.46 -41.85 -23.80
C MET A 533 26.96 -41.49 -23.70
N ILE A 534 26.55 -40.73 -22.67
CA ILE A 534 25.19 -40.21 -22.55
C ILE A 534 24.89 -39.23 -23.70
N ASP A 535 25.79 -38.28 -23.98
CA ASP A 535 25.58 -37.27 -25.02
C ASP A 535 25.50 -37.89 -26.42
N GLU A 536 26.38 -38.85 -26.73
CA GLU A 536 26.38 -39.62 -27.97
C GLU A 536 25.14 -40.54 -28.07
N GLY A 537 24.76 -41.20 -26.98
CA GLY A 537 23.57 -42.05 -26.91
C GLY A 537 22.27 -41.28 -27.11
N VAL A 538 22.11 -40.13 -26.47
CA VAL A 538 20.97 -39.21 -26.68
C VAL A 538 20.96 -38.71 -28.13
N ALA A 539 22.10 -38.32 -28.69
CA ALA A 539 22.19 -37.91 -30.09
C ALA A 539 21.91 -39.05 -31.09
N ALA A 540 22.16 -40.32 -30.72
CA ALA A 540 21.78 -41.48 -31.50
C ALA A 540 20.26 -41.72 -31.44
N VAL A 541 19.68 -41.79 -30.25
CA VAL A 541 18.22 -42.02 -30.08
C VAL A 541 17.39 -40.90 -30.71
N MET A 542 17.80 -39.63 -30.58
CA MET A 542 17.05 -38.52 -31.18
C MET A 542 17.07 -38.49 -32.72
N ARG A 543 17.93 -39.30 -33.38
CA ARG A 543 17.89 -39.53 -34.84
C ARG A 543 16.87 -40.59 -35.27
N LEU A 544 16.33 -41.39 -34.34
CA LEU A 544 15.28 -42.36 -34.63
C LEU A 544 13.94 -41.66 -34.93
N PRO A 545 13.01 -42.33 -35.65
CA PRO A 545 11.60 -41.97 -35.70
C PRO A 545 11.04 -41.72 -34.30
N ARG A 546 10.08 -40.79 -34.16
CA ARG A 546 9.62 -40.26 -32.88
C ARG A 546 9.00 -41.36 -32.00
N GLU A 547 8.35 -42.32 -32.64
CA GLU A 547 7.75 -43.53 -32.11
C GLU A 547 8.77 -44.49 -31.46
N ASP A 548 9.96 -44.63 -32.06
CA ASP A 548 11.02 -45.57 -31.63
C ASP A 548 11.90 -45.03 -30.47
N ARG A 549 11.78 -43.73 -30.16
CA ARG A 549 12.56 -43.06 -29.11
C ARG A 549 12.13 -43.51 -27.72
N SER A 550 12.91 -44.38 -27.11
CA SER A 550 12.65 -44.98 -25.79
C SER A 550 13.89 -45.00 -24.90
N LEU A 551 13.69 -45.16 -23.60
CA LEU A 551 14.78 -45.40 -22.65
C LEU A 551 15.38 -46.79 -22.85
N ASP A 552 14.61 -47.79 -23.31
CA ASP A 552 15.15 -49.07 -23.81
C ASP A 552 16.13 -48.90 -24.99
N ALA A 553 15.80 -48.06 -25.98
CA ALA A 553 16.71 -47.75 -27.08
C ALA A 553 17.98 -47.04 -26.58
N LEU A 554 17.85 -46.07 -25.66
CA LEU A 554 18.99 -45.40 -25.06
C LEU A 554 19.89 -46.36 -24.27
N ARG A 555 19.29 -47.22 -23.45
CA ARG A 555 20.01 -48.24 -22.66
C ARG A 555 20.73 -49.25 -23.54
N THR A 556 20.20 -49.51 -24.74
CA THR A 556 20.86 -50.35 -25.75
C THR A 556 22.10 -49.66 -26.33
N MET A 557 22.07 -48.34 -26.57
CA MET A 557 23.25 -47.56 -26.98
C MET A 557 24.32 -47.46 -25.88
N LEU A 558 23.93 -47.34 -24.60
CA LEU A 558 24.86 -47.22 -23.48
C LEU A 558 25.55 -48.55 -23.09
N GLY A 559 24.95 -49.69 -23.45
CA GLY A 559 25.48 -51.02 -23.16
C GLY A 559 25.41 -51.45 -21.69
N MET A 560 25.71 -52.73 -21.42
CA MET A 560 25.69 -53.32 -20.06
C MET A 560 26.97 -54.11 -19.71
N ALA A 561 28.12 -53.71 -20.27
CA ALA A 561 29.40 -54.37 -19.98
C ALA A 561 29.85 -54.23 -18.51
N ASP A 562 29.43 -53.15 -17.85
CA ASP A 562 29.62 -52.90 -16.41
C ASP A 562 28.26 -52.97 -15.70
N ALA A 563 28.10 -53.96 -14.82
CA ALA A 563 26.88 -54.19 -14.03
C ALA A 563 26.53 -53.02 -13.08
N SER A 564 27.46 -52.09 -12.85
CA SER A 564 27.30 -50.88 -12.03
C SER A 564 27.42 -49.57 -12.84
N GLY A 565 27.54 -49.68 -14.17
CA GLY A 565 27.68 -48.58 -15.11
C GLY A 565 26.36 -47.90 -15.46
N ILE A 566 26.44 -46.81 -16.22
CA ILE A 566 25.27 -45.96 -16.57
C ILE A 566 24.12 -46.71 -17.26
N GLY A 567 24.40 -47.67 -18.15
CA GLY A 567 23.36 -48.44 -18.83
C GLY A 567 22.60 -49.38 -17.87
N ALA A 568 23.31 -50.06 -16.96
CA ALA A 568 22.69 -50.89 -15.93
C ALA A 568 21.84 -50.08 -14.95
N ARG A 569 22.24 -48.83 -14.65
CA ARG A 569 21.43 -47.90 -13.84
C ARG A 569 20.20 -47.37 -14.58
N LEU A 570 20.26 -47.26 -15.91
CA LEU A 570 19.14 -46.81 -16.72
C LEU A 570 18.05 -47.88 -16.84
N GLU A 571 18.39 -49.17 -16.73
CA GLU A 571 17.45 -50.31 -16.79
C GLU A 571 16.19 -50.10 -15.94
N LYS A 572 16.32 -49.55 -14.72
CA LYS A 572 15.16 -49.35 -13.84
C LYS A 572 14.11 -48.40 -14.40
N TRP A 573 14.49 -47.52 -15.33
CA TRP A 573 13.64 -46.51 -15.96
C TRP A 573 13.09 -46.91 -17.33
N THR A 574 13.53 -48.02 -17.92
CA THR A 574 12.99 -48.50 -19.20
C THR A 574 11.65 -49.20 -19.00
N SER A 575 10.91 -49.49 -20.08
CA SER A 575 9.62 -50.18 -20.03
C SER A 575 9.60 -51.50 -19.24
N ARG A 576 10.78 -52.12 -19.03
CA ARG A 576 10.98 -53.38 -18.29
C ARG A 576 11.36 -53.19 -16.83
N GLY A 577 11.77 -51.98 -16.45
CA GLY A 577 12.21 -51.62 -15.11
C GLY A 577 11.08 -51.20 -14.18
N ALA A 578 11.35 -51.20 -12.87
CA ALA A 578 10.38 -50.84 -11.83
C ALA A 578 9.84 -49.38 -11.91
N MET A 579 10.48 -48.52 -12.71
CA MET A 579 10.12 -47.12 -12.94
C MET A 579 9.83 -46.79 -14.42
N GLY A 580 9.65 -47.81 -15.28
CA GLY A 580 9.30 -47.60 -16.70
C GLY A 580 8.03 -46.76 -16.91
N TRP A 581 7.05 -46.95 -16.01
CA TRP A 581 5.79 -46.20 -15.97
C TRP A 581 5.96 -44.67 -15.85
N VAL A 582 7.13 -44.20 -15.40
CA VAL A 582 7.37 -42.77 -15.16
C VAL A 582 7.70 -41.99 -16.43
N PHE A 583 8.45 -42.58 -17.37
CA PHE A 583 9.04 -41.85 -18.51
C PHE A 583 9.17 -42.60 -19.84
N ASP A 584 8.95 -43.93 -19.89
CA ASP A 584 9.10 -44.72 -21.11
C ASP A 584 7.74 -45.08 -21.74
N ASN A 585 6.79 -44.13 -21.65
CA ASN A 585 5.41 -44.31 -22.09
C ASN A 585 5.28 -44.39 -23.63
N ALA A 586 4.17 -44.96 -24.10
CA ALA A 586 3.92 -45.21 -25.53
C ALA A 586 3.88 -43.90 -26.34
N ALA A 587 3.25 -42.86 -25.80
CA ALA A 587 3.25 -41.49 -26.29
C ALA A 587 3.49 -40.51 -25.13
N ASP A 588 3.63 -39.22 -25.43
CA ASP A 588 3.58 -38.17 -24.42
C ASP A 588 2.18 -37.56 -24.35
N GLU A 589 1.52 -37.71 -23.21
CA GLU A 589 0.14 -37.29 -22.93
C GLU A 589 0.07 -35.96 -22.18
N MET A 590 1.21 -35.29 -21.94
CA MET A 590 1.25 -33.99 -21.25
C MET A 590 0.81 -32.87 -22.19
N THR A 591 -0.50 -32.67 -22.30
CA THR A 591 -1.12 -31.61 -23.11
C THR A 591 -1.09 -30.25 -22.40
N LEU A 592 -0.55 -29.22 -23.08
CA LEU A 592 -0.42 -27.83 -22.57
C LEU A 592 -1.22 -26.80 -23.40
N ASP A 593 -2.15 -27.27 -24.21
CA ASP A 593 -3.02 -26.48 -25.09
C ASP A 593 -4.07 -25.68 -24.29
N ALA A 594 -4.67 -26.30 -23.27
CA ALA A 594 -5.69 -25.68 -22.43
C ALA A 594 -5.27 -24.34 -21.81
N ARG A 595 -6.24 -23.44 -21.58
CA ARG A 595 -6.00 -22.15 -20.90
C ARG A 595 -5.82 -22.30 -19.40
N PHE A 596 -6.34 -23.37 -18.80
CA PHE A 596 -6.13 -23.69 -17.40
C PHE A 596 -5.75 -25.16 -17.31
N ILE A 597 -4.59 -25.44 -16.70
CA ILE A 597 -4.00 -26.77 -16.61
C ILE A 597 -3.69 -27.03 -15.14
N GLY A 598 -4.10 -28.18 -14.63
CA GLY A 598 -3.78 -28.65 -13.28
C GLY A 598 -2.90 -29.90 -13.31
N PHE A 599 -1.95 -29.97 -12.37
CA PHE A 599 -1.11 -31.15 -12.13
C PHE A 599 -1.18 -31.51 -10.65
N ASP A 600 -1.72 -32.69 -10.32
CA ASP A 600 -1.63 -33.23 -8.96
C ASP A 600 -0.21 -33.73 -8.70
N MET A 601 0.49 -33.11 -7.74
CA MET A 601 1.83 -33.51 -7.32
C MET A 601 1.86 -34.30 -6.01
N THR A 602 0.70 -34.63 -5.43
CA THR A 602 0.57 -35.15 -4.06
C THR A 602 1.38 -36.42 -3.82
N ASP A 603 1.17 -37.43 -4.67
CA ASP A 603 1.65 -38.80 -4.42
C ASP A 603 3.16 -38.94 -4.75
N PHE A 604 3.63 -38.29 -5.81
CA PHE A 604 5.06 -38.34 -6.17
C PHE A 604 5.95 -37.42 -5.33
N LEU A 605 5.40 -36.41 -4.65
CA LEU A 605 6.20 -35.45 -3.86
C LEU A 605 7.00 -36.11 -2.72
N ASP A 606 6.50 -37.22 -2.20
CA ASP A 606 7.15 -37.97 -1.12
C ASP A 606 7.99 -39.16 -1.65
N ASN A 607 7.95 -39.43 -2.97
CA ASN A 607 8.83 -40.39 -3.65
C ASN A 607 10.14 -39.70 -4.10
N ALA A 608 11.19 -39.85 -3.28
CA ALA A 608 12.47 -39.19 -3.47
C ALA A 608 13.18 -39.53 -4.80
N GLU A 609 12.98 -40.73 -5.35
CA GLU A 609 13.67 -41.16 -6.58
C GLU A 609 13.10 -40.50 -7.84
N ILE A 610 11.77 -40.36 -7.93
CA ILE A 610 11.11 -39.83 -9.13
C ILE A 610 10.88 -38.31 -9.07
N ARG A 611 10.79 -37.72 -7.86
CA ARG A 611 10.48 -36.30 -7.66
C ARG A 611 11.37 -35.37 -8.47
N ALA A 612 12.68 -35.59 -8.44
CA ALA A 612 13.64 -34.72 -9.12
C ALA A 612 13.53 -34.78 -10.66
N PRO A 613 13.67 -35.95 -11.33
CA PRO A 613 13.57 -36.02 -12.79
C PRO A 613 12.17 -35.67 -13.31
N LEU A 614 11.10 -35.91 -12.54
CA LEU A 614 9.73 -35.59 -12.96
C LEU A 614 9.50 -34.07 -12.92
N MET A 615 9.91 -33.41 -11.83
CA MET A 615 9.82 -31.96 -11.73
C MET A 615 10.69 -31.25 -12.78
N LEU A 616 11.89 -31.74 -13.07
CA LEU A 616 12.72 -31.22 -14.16
C LEU A 616 11.97 -31.28 -15.50
N TYR A 617 11.33 -32.41 -15.81
CA TYR A 617 10.59 -32.57 -17.06
C TYR A 617 9.35 -31.68 -17.14
N LEU A 618 8.50 -31.69 -16.11
CA LEU A 618 7.30 -30.88 -16.00
C LEU A 618 7.62 -29.38 -16.23
N PHE A 619 8.65 -28.87 -15.54
CA PHE A 619 9.03 -27.47 -15.63
C PHE A 619 9.73 -27.11 -16.93
N HIS A 620 10.51 -28.01 -17.54
CA HIS A 620 11.08 -27.79 -18.87
C HIS A 620 9.98 -27.65 -19.94
N ARG A 621 8.95 -28.51 -19.89
CA ARG A 621 7.77 -28.43 -20.77
C ARG A 621 6.99 -27.13 -20.57
N ILE A 622 6.81 -26.70 -19.32
CA ILE A 622 6.20 -25.40 -19.00
C ILE A 622 7.06 -24.23 -19.53
N ASP A 623 8.38 -24.29 -19.39
CA ASP A 623 9.28 -23.20 -19.82
C ASP A 623 9.21 -22.93 -21.33
N LYS A 624 9.22 -24.00 -22.13
CA LYS A 624 9.10 -23.93 -23.60
C LYS A 624 7.75 -23.39 -24.07
N MET A 625 6.71 -23.47 -23.24
CA MET A 625 5.39 -22.91 -23.50
C MET A 625 5.33 -21.38 -23.26
N LEU A 626 6.33 -20.77 -22.58
CA LEU A 626 6.32 -19.34 -22.23
C LEU A 626 6.72 -18.44 -23.41
N THR A 627 5.80 -18.26 -24.36
CA THR A 627 5.99 -17.49 -25.62
C THR A 627 5.78 -15.98 -25.50
N GLY A 628 5.43 -15.46 -24.31
CA GLY A 628 5.09 -14.04 -24.09
C GLY A 628 3.60 -13.79 -23.83
N GLU A 629 2.75 -14.81 -23.92
CA GLU A 629 1.38 -14.79 -23.43
C GLU A 629 1.35 -14.60 -21.90
N ARG A 630 0.32 -13.90 -21.40
CA ARG A 630 0.12 -13.71 -19.95
C ARG A 630 0.00 -15.08 -19.29
N THR A 631 0.94 -15.45 -18.43
CA THR A 631 0.95 -16.79 -17.82
C THR A 631 1.11 -16.72 -16.30
N ILE A 632 0.29 -17.48 -15.59
CA ILE A 632 0.36 -17.64 -14.13
C ILE A 632 0.69 -19.09 -13.82
N ILE A 633 1.75 -19.32 -13.03
CA ILE A 633 2.12 -20.64 -12.55
C ILE A 633 1.93 -20.63 -11.03
N ALA A 634 0.81 -21.16 -10.57
CA ALA A 634 0.53 -21.39 -9.16
C ALA A 634 1.15 -22.72 -8.72
N ILE A 635 1.86 -22.73 -7.58
CA ILE A 635 2.55 -23.91 -7.05
C ILE A 635 2.23 -24.00 -5.55
N ASP A 636 1.53 -25.05 -5.15
CA ASP A 636 1.30 -25.33 -3.73
C ASP A 636 2.41 -26.16 -3.09
N GLU A 637 2.60 -25.99 -1.78
CA GLU A 637 3.69 -26.57 -0.96
C GLU A 637 5.09 -26.51 -1.62
N PHE A 638 5.38 -25.39 -2.28
CA PHE A 638 6.59 -25.16 -3.08
C PHE A 638 7.92 -25.48 -2.36
N TRP A 639 7.95 -25.44 -1.02
CA TRP A 639 9.14 -25.78 -0.23
C TRP A 639 9.54 -27.26 -0.34
N LYS A 640 8.60 -28.20 -0.54
CA LYS A 640 8.92 -29.63 -0.73
C LYS A 640 9.75 -29.84 -2.00
N ALA A 641 9.36 -29.18 -3.10
CA ALA A 641 10.08 -29.24 -4.37
C ALA A 641 11.50 -28.68 -4.26
N LEU A 642 11.68 -27.58 -3.50
CA LEU A 642 12.96 -26.90 -3.30
C LEU A 642 14.00 -27.66 -2.44
N GLN A 643 13.66 -28.84 -1.91
CA GLN A 643 14.64 -29.72 -1.28
C GLN A 643 15.62 -30.33 -2.28
N ASP A 644 15.22 -30.46 -3.56
CA ASP A 644 16.10 -30.95 -4.61
C ASP A 644 16.95 -29.81 -5.23
N GLU A 645 18.24 -30.09 -5.41
CA GLU A 645 19.22 -29.11 -5.90
C GLU A 645 18.99 -28.74 -7.39
N ALA A 646 18.61 -29.72 -8.22
CA ALA A 646 18.38 -29.49 -9.64
C ALA A 646 17.12 -28.66 -9.88
N PHE A 647 16.01 -28.98 -9.19
CA PHE A 647 14.80 -28.16 -9.24
C PHE A 647 15.04 -26.74 -8.72
N ARG A 648 15.83 -26.59 -7.66
CA ARG A 648 16.14 -25.28 -7.08
C ARG A 648 16.89 -24.36 -8.03
N GLY A 649 17.81 -24.87 -8.84
CA GLY A 649 18.47 -24.09 -9.90
C GLY A 649 17.46 -23.53 -10.89
N PHE A 650 16.58 -24.41 -11.41
CA PHE A 650 15.51 -24.03 -12.32
C PHE A 650 14.62 -22.92 -11.75
N ALA A 651 14.14 -23.07 -10.51
CA ALA A 651 13.25 -22.10 -9.87
C ALA A 651 13.90 -20.71 -9.68
N GLN A 652 15.21 -20.65 -9.43
CA GLN A 652 15.95 -19.38 -9.33
C GLN A 652 16.00 -18.63 -10.66
N ASP A 653 16.18 -19.34 -11.77
CA ASP A 653 16.27 -18.70 -13.09
C ASP A 653 14.89 -18.35 -13.64
N GLY A 654 13.85 -19.13 -13.32
CA GLY A 654 12.46 -18.74 -13.57
C GLY A 654 12.10 -17.40 -12.90
N LEU A 655 12.47 -17.21 -11.63
CA LEU A 655 12.25 -15.95 -10.88
C LEU A 655 12.94 -14.72 -11.49
N LYS A 656 14.00 -14.90 -12.29
CA LYS A 656 14.73 -13.82 -12.98
C LYS A 656 14.20 -13.58 -14.40
N THR A 657 13.73 -14.63 -15.08
CA THR A 657 13.45 -14.61 -16.53
C THR A 657 11.96 -14.48 -16.86
N TYR A 658 11.05 -14.99 -16.02
CA TYR A 658 9.63 -15.13 -16.39
C TYR A 658 8.94 -13.79 -16.62
N ARG A 659 9.34 -12.73 -15.88
CA ARG A 659 8.94 -11.34 -16.15
C ARG A 659 9.15 -10.93 -17.62
N LYS A 660 10.28 -11.29 -18.23
CA LYS A 660 10.58 -10.94 -19.64
C LYS A 660 9.67 -11.68 -20.62
N ARG A 661 9.11 -12.81 -20.19
CA ARG A 661 8.16 -13.67 -20.93
C ARG A 661 6.71 -13.44 -20.50
N ASN A 662 6.39 -12.32 -19.84
CA ASN A 662 5.04 -11.96 -19.37
C ASN A 662 4.39 -13.02 -18.45
N ALA A 663 5.25 -13.78 -17.75
CA ALA A 663 4.85 -14.86 -16.86
C ALA A 663 5.20 -14.53 -15.40
N MET A 664 4.43 -15.07 -14.46
CA MET A 664 4.70 -14.94 -13.03
C MET A 664 4.39 -16.24 -12.28
N MET A 665 4.98 -16.36 -11.09
CA MET A 665 4.78 -17.51 -10.20
C MET A 665 4.05 -17.07 -8.93
N VAL A 666 3.10 -17.88 -8.48
CA VAL A 666 2.35 -17.72 -7.23
C VAL A 666 2.65 -18.93 -6.36
N PHE A 667 3.50 -18.76 -5.36
CA PHE A 667 3.91 -19.84 -4.46
C PHE A 667 3.01 -19.86 -3.23
N ALA A 668 2.58 -21.03 -2.80
CA ALA A 668 1.82 -21.22 -1.57
C ALA A 668 2.58 -22.15 -0.59
N THR A 669 2.55 -21.81 0.71
CA THR A 669 3.22 -22.57 1.78
C THR A 669 2.49 -22.42 3.11
N GLN A 670 2.51 -23.47 3.94
CA GLN A 670 1.99 -23.42 5.31
C GLN A 670 2.80 -22.53 6.26
N SER A 671 4.11 -22.46 6.04
CA SER A 671 5.06 -21.99 7.04
C SER A 671 6.14 -21.12 6.39
N PRO A 672 6.34 -19.87 6.86
CA PRO A 672 7.47 -19.07 6.41
C PRO A 672 8.79 -19.66 6.90
N ALA A 673 8.82 -20.38 8.02
CA ALA A 673 10.03 -21.04 8.51
C ALA A 673 10.49 -22.16 7.56
N ASP A 674 9.57 -22.92 6.97
CA ASP A 674 9.93 -24.02 6.06
C ASP A 674 10.37 -23.50 4.67
N ALA A 675 9.90 -22.31 4.27
CA ALA A 675 10.51 -21.55 3.17
C ALA A 675 11.89 -20.92 3.52
N LEU A 676 12.24 -20.80 4.81
CA LEU A 676 13.47 -20.14 5.29
C LEU A 676 14.57 -21.12 5.77
N LYS A 677 14.25 -22.38 6.07
CA LYS A 677 15.22 -23.37 6.60
C LYS A 677 16.27 -23.82 5.57
N GLY A 678 16.01 -23.69 4.27
CA GLY A 678 17.01 -23.92 3.22
C GLY A 678 17.73 -22.62 2.81
N SER A 679 18.79 -22.72 1.98
CA SER A 679 19.33 -21.54 1.27
C SER A 679 18.34 -20.95 0.24
N VAL A 680 17.15 -21.56 0.12
CA VAL A 680 15.86 -20.93 -0.25
C VAL A 680 15.63 -19.58 0.41
N ALA A 681 16.12 -19.33 1.63
CA ALA A 681 16.07 -18.03 2.28
C ALA A 681 16.77 -16.90 1.49
N LYS A 682 17.59 -17.18 0.48
CA LYS A 682 18.09 -16.15 -0.48
C LYS A 682 17.19 -15.98 -1.72
N ILE A 683 16.35 -16.98 -2.03
CA ILE A 683 15.42 -17.01 -3.16
C ILE A 683 14.08 -16.38 -2.78
N VAL A 684 13.57 -16.75 -1.60
CA VAL A 684 12.27 -16.36 -1.01
C VAL A 684 12.44 -15.26 0.05
N LYS A 685 13.67 -14.77 0.30
CA LYS A 685 13.84 -13.38 0.76
C LYS A 685 13.22 -12.47 -0.31
N LEU A 686 11.99 -12.03 -0.05
CA LEU A 686 11.36 -10.69 -0.12
C LEU A 686 11.81 -9.64 -1.18
N GLU A 687 12.85 -9.88 -1.96
CA GLU A 687 13.38 -9.02 -3.03
C GLU A 687 12.79 -9.38 -4.40
N HIS A 688 12.47 -10.66 -4.63
CA HIS A 688 11.91 -11.16 -5.89
C HIS A 688 10.38 -11.40 -5.86
N ALA A 689 9.82 -11.78 -4.71
CA ALA A 689 8.37 -11.81 -4.51
C ALA A 689 7.88 -10.41 -4.09
N TRP A 690 7.21 -9.69 -4.98
CA TRP A 690 6.79 -8.30 -4.75
C TRP A 690 5.45 -8.17 -4.03
N ARG A 691 4.73 -9.28 -3.90
CA ARG A 691 3.52 -9.42 -3.10
C ARG A 691 3.68 -10.58 -2.13
N ARG A 692 3.23 -10.35 -0.91
CA ARG A 692 3.06 -11.37 0.12
C ARG A 692 1.59 -11.37 0.54
N LEU A 693 1.07 -12.54 0.88
CA LEU A 693 -0.26 -12.71 1.45
C LEU A 693 -0.10 -13.58 2.71
N ASP A 694 -0.25 -12.97 3.89
CA ASP A 694 -0.10 -13.66 5.18
C ASP A 694 -1.48 -13.95 5.78
N GLY A 695 -1.82 -15.24 5.87
CA GLY A 695 -2.98 -15.77 6.56
C GLY A 695 -2.65 -16.08 8.01
N ARG A 696 -3.54 -15.67 8.92
CA ARG A 696 -3.54 -16.14 10.32
C ARG A 696 -4.77 -17.01 10.55
N ASN A 697 -4.70 -17.91 11.52
CA ASN A 697 -5.91 -18.49 12.08
C ASN A 697 -6.80 -17.33 12.55
N ASP A 698 -8.08 -17.41 12.22
CA ASP A 698 -9.19 -16.53 12.62
C ASP A 698 -9.26 -15.10 12.00
N ASP A 699 -8.15 -14.51 11.52
CA ASP A 699 -8.15 -13.14 10.94
C ASP A 699 -8.23 -13.07 9.38
N GLY A 700 -8.10 -14.20 8.68
CA GLY A 700 -8.00 -14.24 7.20
C GLY A 700 -6.62 -13.79 6.67
N PHE A 701 -6.56 -13.40 5.38
CA PHE A 701 -5.31 -13.00 4.68
C PHE A 701 -5.08 -11.48 4.64
N GLN A 702 -3.85 -11.06 4.88
CA GLN A 702 -3.37 -9.67 4.80
C GLN A 702 -2.30 -9.51 3.70
N VAL A 703 -2.21 -8.33 3.06
CA VAL A 703 -1.35 -8.04 1.87
C VAL A 703 -0.23 -7.05 2.17
#